data_AF-A0A3N7GPI7-F1
#
_entry.id   AF-A0A3N7GPI7-F1
#
_cell.length_a   1.000
_cell.length_b   1.000
_cell.length_c   1.000
_cell.angle_alpha   90.00
_cell.angle_beta   90.00
_cell.angle_gamma   90.00
#
_symmetry.space_group_name_H-M   'P 1'
#
loop_
_entity.id
_entity.type
_entity.pdbx_description
1 polymer ?
#
loop_
_entity_poly.entity_id
_entity_poly.type
_entity_poly.pdbx_seq_one_letter_code
_entity_poly.pdbx_strand_id
1 'polypeptide(L)'
;MGAALRRSHPDLDPHARPLRDRTGANRERPHVRRHEGVTSPPVGCRGLHHEGDSMSRSTRARGIAASLTALAVVGAAALSAAPAAASPGGAPAAASVAVQEPPLADRADFIFFPMTVFVDPVVKEAYYDYLKGFDVCLSNGYAVWEGEELDELQAAGCEFFIYRWFNGYYESELDPDNIYYGQFPHVQAIFHEINAHPEWLLNPGDPQSGSGAVYPAYFYDYMNPEFREFFVDAIVDRLDESGYNGVFFDYIGGWALPPQIIEHWNTIYPDTSYDEAAEGFLAELRAALGEDRRIFGNQAYRLPNAHDIYQHIDYDVTESYGTTFIWGAETDIYVEGAGMTHIFETFFRPWDGEAGYRSYIEWPRSVTAGQPVEFFEINYLQARYEPTGATAVVDGVEVPVFAPTKDRHAVYYGYALSSIMGIAPFASDWYSVVSGLDDVYFTDLGEPVEESYRELDDQVIRYFENGFVVVSRGTDGIVVEPDTSMIPAGATLWDSYASAPAQVEADGSVVIGPEIYEATGNAYPSGRVFLYAQGPAPACDVTLTGTHTGGLVVSEGITCLDGAAVKGGVTVEAGASLVATASTIRGGLTASGAASLTVTGTEIKGGVKITTTAGPVALTGNTITGATRISDNAGGVVLSGNTISGSLQCSGNLPAPSDGGDANRVTGAAHGQCGGW
;
A
#
# COMPACT_ATOMS: atom_id res chain seq x y z
N MET A 1 -34.10 -30.30 27.32
CA MET A 1 -35.42 -30.71 27.87
C MET A 1 -35.32 -30.78 29.39
N GLY A 2 -36.32 -30.26 30.12
CA GLY A 2 -36.67 -30.67 31.49
C GLY A 2 -35.69 -30.38 32.64
N ALA A 3 -36.05 -29.48 33.55
CA ALA A 3 -35.33 -29.23 34.81
C ALA A 3 -35.87 -30.07 35.98
N ALA A 4 -35.02 -30.45 36.95
CA ALA A 4 -35.43 -30.65 38.36
C ALA A 4 -34.26 -30.81 39.36
N LEU A 5 -34.42 -30.14 40.52
CA LEU A 5 -33.95 -30.48 41.89
C LEU A 5 -32.51 -30.17 42.39
N ARG A 6 -32.51 -29.38 43.47
CA ARG A 6 -31.46 -29.22 44.52
C ARG A 6 -31.51 -30.46 45.47
N ARG A 7 -30.67 -30.75 46.48
CA ARG A 7 -29.86 -29.92 47.42
C ARG A 7 -29.09 -30.87 48.38
N SER A 8 -27.83 -30.60 48.81
CA SER A 8 -27.33 -30.77 50.22
C SER A 8 -25.78 -30.70 50.41
N HIS A 9 -25.38 -30.07 51.52
CA HIS A 9 -24.05 -29.79 52.13
C HIS A 9 -23.39 -31.03 52.85
N PRO A 10 -22.20 -31.00 53.55
CA PRO A 10 -21.58 -29.86 54.29
C PRO A 10 -20.03 -29.71 54.47
N ASP A 11 -19.66 -28.51 54.98
CA ASP A 11 -18.61 -28.05 55.93
C ASP A 11 -17.17 -28.64 56.02
N LEU A 12 -16.15 -27.76 56.17
CA LEU A 12 -15.50 -27.45 57.47
C LEU A 12 -14.31 -26.44 57.40
N ASP A 13 -14.09 -25.73 58.52
CA ASP A 13 -13.06 -24.70 58.85
C ASP A 13 -12.94 -24.66 60.42
N PRO A 14 -11.98 -24.02 61.15
CA PRO A 14 -10.84 -23.14 60.77
C PRO A 14 -9.47 -23.53 61.40
N HIS A 15 -8.43 -22.69 61.22
CA HIS A 15 -7.70 -22.00 62.34
C HIS A 15 -6.37 -21.27 61.98
N ALA A 16 -6.31 -19.97 62.32
CA ALA A 16 -5.26 -19.21 63.03
C ALA A 16 -3.77 -19.05 62.56
N ARG A 17 -3.27 -17.81 62.80
CA ARG A 17 -1.93 -17.19 62.56
C ARG A 17 -0.86 -17.59 63.64
N PRO A 18 0.29 -16.86 63.85
CA PRO A 18 1.48 -16.53 63.01
C PRO A 18 2.85 -16.83 63.72
N LEU A 19 4.03 -16.49 63.13
CA LEU A 19 5.20 -15.76 63.74
C LEU A 19 6.64 -16.08 63.20
N ARG A 20 7.43 -15.00 62.99
CA ARG A 20 8.89 -14.76 63.24
C ARG A 20 10.04 -15.66 62.71
N ASP A 21 10.85 -15.04 61.82
CA ASP A 21 12.25 -14.57 62.04
C ASP A 21 13.32 -15.53 62.65
N ARG A 22 14.33 -15.95 61.85
CA ARG A 22 15.78 -15.58 62.02
C ARG A 22 16.85 -16.38 61.20
N THR A 23 17.80 -15.60 60.64
CA THR A 23 19.28 -15.82 60.50
C THR A 23 19.95 -16.90 59.60
N GLY A 24 20.91 -16.44 58.78
CA GLY A 24 22.12 -17.16 58.29
C GLY A 24 22.09 -17.63 56.83
N ALA A 25 23.14 -17.53 55.98
CA ALA A 25 24.46 -16.91 56.10
C ALA A 25 25.07 -16.58 54.69
N ASN A 26 26.20 -15.85 54.64
CA ASN A 26 26.87 -15.32 53.43
C ASN A 26 27.27 -16.32 52.32
N ARG A 27 27.19 -15.89 51.03
CA ARG A 27 28.36 -15.73 50.13
C ARG A 27 28.05 -14.99 48.80
N GLU A 28 28.75 -13.85 48.62
CA GLU A 28 29.39 -13.28 47.40
C GLU A 28 28.75 -13.43 45.98
N ARG A 29 28.21 -12.29 45.47
CA ARG A 29 28.36 -11.59 44.14
C ARG A 29 28.53 -12.39 42.81
N PRO A 30 28.15 -11.82 41.62
CA PRO A 30 27.84 -10.42 41.30
C PRO A 30 26.50 -10.17 40.58
N HIS A 31 26.27 -8.92 40.16
CA HIS A 31 25.01 -8.39 39.61
C HIS A 31 24.64 -8.91 38.21
N VAL A 32 23.35 -9.26 38.05
CA VAL A 32 22.56 -8.98 36.85
C VAL A 32 21.25 -8.36 37.34
N ARG A 33 20.94 -7.11 36.95
CA ARG A 33 19.61 -6.53 37.22
C ARG A 33 18.65 -7.03 36.15
N ARG A 34 17.69 -7.87 36.52
CA ARG A 34 16.39 -7.86 35.86
C ARG A 34 15.65 -6.61 36.35
N HIS A 35 15.08 -5.84 35.43
CA HIS A 35 13.97 -4.95 35.75
C HIS A 35 12.70 -5.66 35.31
N GLU A 36 11.83 -5.97 36.27
CA GLU A 36 10.44 -6.34 36.01
C GLU A 36 9.60 -5.07 35.89
N GLY A 37 8.53 -5.15 35.09
CA GLY A 37 7.33 -4.35 35.28
C GLY A 37 7.40 -2.86 34.93
N VAL A 38 7.14 -2.54 33.66
CA VAL A 38 6.45 -1.30 33.30
C VAL A 38 5.08 -1.71 32.75
N THR A 39 4.03 -1.38 33.48
CA THR A 39 2.65 -1.44 32.99
C THR A 39 2.39 -0.24 32.10
N SER A 40 1.93 -0.46 30.87
CA SER A 40 1.62 0.59 29.90
C SER A 40 0.55 1.56 30.42
N PRO A 41 0.75 2.89 30.32
CA PRO A 41 -0.35 3.85 30.38
C PRO A 41 -1.05 3.93 29.00
N PRO A 42 -2.31 4.42 28.93
CA PRO A 42 -2.95 4.70 27.66
C PRO A 42 -2.23 5.86 26.95
N VAL A 43 -2.03 5.74 25.64
CA VAL A 43 -1.27 6.70 24.83
C VAL A 43 -2.23 7.56 24.01
N GLY A 44 -2.65 8.69 24.58
CA GLY A 44 -3.16 9.80 23.78
C GLY A 44 -1.99 10.57 23.14
N CYS A 45 -2.20 11.13 21.94
CA CYS A 45 -1.24 12.02 21.31
C CYS A 45 -0.83 13.15 22.28
N ARG A 46 0.46 13.24 22.61
CA ARG A 46 0.99 14.29 23.47
C ARG A 46 1.04 15.61 22.70
N GLY A 47 -0.08 16.33 22.70
CA GLY A 47 -0.06 17.78 22.60
C GLY A 47 0.86 18.39 23.68
N LEU A 48 1.45 19.54 23.36
CA LEU A 48 2.39 20.27 24.21
C LEU A 48 1.72 20.77 25.51
N HIS A 49 1.70 19.93 26.55
CA HIS A 49 1.27 20.33 27.89
C HIS A 49 2.40 21.00 28.68
N HIS A 50 2.27 22.32 28.89
CA HIS A 50 2.90 23.00 30.01
C HIS A 50 1.90 23.12 31.17
N GLU A 51 2.10 22.36 32.25
CA GLU A 51 1.39 22.58 33.51
C GLU A 51 1.81 23.94 34.11
N GLY A 52 0.81 24.72 34.53
CA GLY A 52 1.04 25.98 35.23
C GLY A 52 0.99 25.82 36.74
N ASP A 53 1.98 26.35 37.45
CA ASP A 53 1.78 26.81 38.82
C ASP A 53 2.48 28.16 39.06
N SER A 54 1.99 28.86 40.07
CA SER A 54 2.01 30.32 40.20
C SER A 54 3.33 30.90 40.74
N MET A 55 3.77 32.03 40.16
CA MET A 55 3.95 33.33 40.86
C MET A 55 4.80 34.37 40.08
N SER A 56 4.18 35.51 39.75
CA SER A 56 4.77 36.87 39.89
C SER A 56 6.22 37.11 39.38
N ARG A 57 6.38 37.54 38.11
CA ARG A 57 6.78 38.94 37.76
C ARG A 57 6.96 39.17 36.25
N SER A 58 6.41 40.29 35.81
CA SER A 58 6.48 40.88 34.46
C SER A 58 7.79 40.68 33.66
N THR A 59 7.70 40.19 32.42
CA THR A 59 8.25 40.88 31.22
C THR A 59 7.41 40.52 29.98
N ARG A 60 7.14 41.53 29.15
CA ARG A 60 6.46 41.54 27.83
C ARG A 60 6.10 40.20 27.17
N ALA A 61 4.80 39.98 26.98
CA ALA A 61 4.29 39.05 25.97
C ALA A 61 4.62 39.55 24.54
N ARG A 62 5.05 38.62 23.69
CA ARG A 62 4.85 38.63 22.24
C ARG A 62 4.22 37.28 21.91
N GLY A 63 3.08 37.29 21.23
CA GLY A 63 2.41 36.05 20.84
C GLY A 63 3.21 35.33 19.76
N ILE A 64 3.25 34.01 19.86
CA ILE A 64 3.64 33.14 18.75
C ILE A 64 2.36 32.92 17.93
N ALA A 65 2.08 33.86 17.03
CA ALA A 65 1.43 33.49 15.79
C ALA A 65 2.53 32.84 14.94
N ALA A 66 2.44 31.54 14.69
CA ALA A 66 3.34 30.89 13.77
C ALA A 66 3.04 31.44 12.37
N SER A 67 3.96 32.24 11.81
CA SER A 67 3.87 32.67 10.43
C SER A 67 4.03 31.47 9.52
N LEU A 68 2.92 30.86 9.12
CA LEU A 68 2.83 30.06 7.90
C LEU A 68 3.03 31.02 6.72
N THR A 69 4.31 31.28 6.44
CA THR A 69 4.78 31.91 5.21
C THR A 69 6.00 31.13 4.75
N ALA A 70 5.80 29.82 4.60
CA ALA A 70 6.62 29.03 3.70
C ALA A 70 6.40 29.63 2.31
N LEU A 71 7.38 30.38 1.83
CA LEU A 71 7.38 30.84 0.45
C LEU A 71 7.53 29.59 -0.41
N ALA A 72 6.47 29.19 -1.12
CA ALA A 72 6.57 28.19 -2.18
C ALA A 72 7.44 28.75 -3.31
N VAL A 73 8.76 28.63 -3.17
CA VAL A 73 9.70 28.83 -4.27
C VAL A 73 9.68 27.53 -5.08
N VAL A 74 8.69 27.41 -5.96
CA VAL A 74 8.66 26.36 -6.98
C VAL A 74 9.80 26.62 -7.96
N GLY A 75 10.97 26.10 -7.61
CA GLY A 75 12.11 25.99 -8.51
C GLY A 75 11.83 24.90 -9.52
N ALA A 76 11.27 25.27 -10.68
CA ALA A 76 11.11 24.37 -11.81
C ALA A 76 12.49 23.95 -12.35
N ALA A 77 13.07 22.92 -11.73
CA ALA A 77 14.32 22.31 -12.15
C ALA A 77 14.07 21.44 -13.39
N ALA A 78 14.28 22.01 -14.56
CA ALA A 78 14.23 21.26 -15.82
C ALA A 78 15.24 20.11 -15.79
N LEU A 79 14.78 18.88 -15.97
CA LEU A 79 15.66 17.71 -16.09
C LEU A 79 16.59 17.88 -17.30
N SER A 80 17.84 18.25 -17.03
CA SER A 80 18.91 18.25 -18.01
C SER A 80 19.70 16.94 -17.88
N ALA A 81 19.47 16.02 -18.81
CA ALA A 81 20.25 14.79 -18.89
C ALA A 81 21.74 15.11 -19.09
N ALA A 82 22.60 14.67 -18.17
CA ALA A 82 24.04 14.84 -18.27
C ALA A 82 24.60 13.99 -19.44
N PRO A 83 25.46 14.53 -20.31
CA PRO A 83 25.99 13.79 -21.45
C PRO A 83 27.08 12.81 -21.02
N ALA A 84 26.93 11.54 -21.41
CA ALA A 84 27.92 10.50 -21.13
C ALA A 84 29.29 10.81 -21.77
N ALA A 85 30.35 10.80 -20.95
CA ALA A 85 31.72 11.03 -21.42
C ALA A 85 32.30 9.77 -22.10
N ALA A 86 32.50 9.84 -23.42
CA ALA A 86 33.03 8.72 -24.20
C ALA A 86 34.53 8.46 -23.94
N SER A 87 34.87 7.22 -23.57
CA SER A 87 36.25 6.70 -23.53
C SER A 87 36.50 5.76 -24.71
N PRO A 88 37.62 5.87 -25.46
CA PRO A 88 37.84 5.06 -26.65
C PRO A 88 38.63 3.76 -26.38
N GLY A 89 38.17 2.64 -26.95
CA GLY A 89 39.02 1.49 -27.28
C GLY A 89 38.89 0.26 -26.37
N GLY A 90 37.87 -0.56 -26.62
CA GLY A 90 37.77 -1.94 -26.15
C GLY A 90 37.31 -2.85 -27.29
N ALA A 91 37.79 -4.10 -27.32
CA ALA A 91 37.36 -5.11 -28.30
C ALA A 91 35.85 -5.43 -28.15
N PRO A 92 35.15 -5.94 -29.20
CA PRO A 92 33.73 -6.22 -29.10
C PRO A 92 33.47 -7.28 -28.03
N ALA A 93 32.88 -6.86 -26.91
CA ALA A 93 32.27 -7.78 -25.96
C ALA A 93 31.15 -8.55 -26.68
N ALA A 94 30.99 -9.83 -26.32
CA ALA A 94 29.76 -10.53 -26.66
C ALA A 94 28.59 -9.72 -26.09
N ALA A 95 27.59 -9.42 -26.91
CA ALA A 95 26.43 -8.66 -26.47
C ALA A 95 25.68 -9.47 -25.40
N SER A 96 25.90 -9.13 -24.13
CA SER A 96 25.04 -9.57 -23.04
C SER A 96 23.64 -9.05 -23.33
N VAL A 97 22.71 -9.95 -23.63
CA VAL A 97 21.32 -9.56 -23.82
C VAL A 97 20.83 -8.99 -22.50
N ALA A 98 20.43 -7.73 -22.51
CA ALA A 98 20.04 -7.03 -21.28
C ALA A 98 18.78 -7.68 -20.70
N VAL A 99 18.82 -7.95 -19.40
CA VAL A 99 17.60 -8.17 -18.60
C VAL A 99 16.80 -6.88 -18.72
N GLN A 100 15.54 -7.00 -19.15
CA GLN A 100 14.64 -5.86 -19.29
C GLN A 100 13.89 -5.63 -17.97
N GLU A 101 13.53 -4.38 -17.73
CA GLU A 101 12.57 -4.02 -16.69
C GLU A 101 11.26 -4.78 -16.95
N PRO A 102 10.68 -5.44 -15.92
CA PRO A 102 9.33 -5.96 -16.01
C PRO A 102 8.35 -4.84 -16.37
N PRO A 103 7.30 -5.11 -17.16
CA PRO A 103 6.27 -4.12 -17.40
C PRO A 103 5.60 -3.75 -16.08
N LEU A 104 5.33 -2.46 -15.91
CA LEU A 104 4.44 -1.97 -14.86
C LEU A 104 2.98 -2.32 -15.23
N ALA A 105 2.14 -2.47 -14.21
CA ALA A 105 0.70 -2.46 -14.37
C ALA A 105 0.22 -1.10 -14.91
N ASP A 106 -0.89 -1.11 -15.65
CA ASP A 106 -1.54 0.14 -16.10
C ASP A 106 -2.16 0.92 -14.93
N ARG A 107 -2.32 0.30 -13.74
CA ARG A 107 -3.01 0.84 -12.57
C ARG A 107 -2.34 0.44 -11.24
N ALA A 108 -2.64 1.22 -10.21
CA ALA A 108 -2.26 1.03 -8.81
C ALA A 108 -3.49 1.28 -7.91
N ASP A 109 -3.55 0.65 -6.73
CA ASP A 109 -4.80 0.60 -5.97
C ASP A 109 -5.20 1.96 -5.38
N PHE A 110 -4.26 2.66 -4.73
CA PHE A 110 -4.58 3.75 -3.80
C PHE A 110 -3.56 4.90 -3.81
N ILE A 111 -4.08 6.13 -3.79
CA ILE A 111 -3.31 7.35 -3.58
C ILE A 111 -4.01 8.30 -2.60
N PHE A 112 -3.22 8.92 -1.74
CA PHE A 112 -3.65 9.98 -0.83
C PHE A 112 -2.93 11.29 -1.14
N PHE A 113 -3.63 12.43 -1.11
CA PHE A 113 -3.03 13.74 -1.34
C PHE A 113 -3.72 14.91 -0.60
N PRO A 114 -2.98 15.97 -0.20
CA PRO A 114 -3.53 17.10 0.54
C PRO A 114 -4.08 18.21 -0.37
N MET A 115 -5.24 18.78 -0.04
CA MET A 115 -5.80 19.95 -0.74
C MET A 115 -4.84 21.14 -0.82
N THR A 116 -4.06 21.36 0.24
CA THR A 116 -3.13 22.49 0.36
C THR A 116 -2.08 22.55 -0.74
N VAL A 117 -1.86 21.45 -1.45
CA VAL A 117 -0.84 21.34 -2.48
C VAL A 117 -1.35 21.73 -3.88
N PHE A 118 -2.66 21.71 -4.12
CA PHE A 118 -3.26 22.13 -5.39
C PHE A 118 -3.71 23.59 -5.45
N VAL A 119 -3.31 24.38 -4.47
CA VAL A 119 -3.41 25.85 -4.53
C VAL A 119 -2.48 26.42 -5.64
N ASP A 120 -1.45 25.67 -6.05
CA ASP A 120 -0.63 25.96 -7.23
C ASP A 120 -1.13 25.17 -8.46
N PRO A 121 -1.61 25.85 -9.53
CA PRO A 121 -2.07 25.19 -10.76
C PRO A 121 -1.00 24.35 -11.47
N VAL A 122 0.28 24.69 -11.34
CA VAL A 122 1.39 23.92 -11.96
C VAL A 122 1.56 22.57 -11.27
N VAL A 123 1.38 22.54 -9.95
CA VAL A 123 1.44 21.31 -9.16
C VAL A 123 0.19 20.45 -9.40
N LYS A 124 -0.98 21.08 -9.57
CA LYS A 124 -2.22 20.39 -9.96
C LYS A 124 -2.09 19.70 -11.32
N GLU A 125 -1.63 20.41 -12.35
CA GLU A 125 -1.40 19.85 -13.69
C GLU A 125 -0.41 18.67 -13.67
N ALA A 126 0.70 18.79 -12.93
CA ALA A 126 1.72 17.75 -12.83
C ALA A 126 1.21 16.44 -12.18
N TYR A 127 0.13 16.52 -11.39
CA TYR A 127 -0.47 15.37 -10.71
C TYR A 127 -1.61 14.74 -11.50
N TYR A 128 -2.27 15.52 -12.36
CA TYR A 128 -3.48 15.14 -13.08
C TYR A 128 -3.33 13.84 -13.89
N ASP A 129 -2.26 13.72 -14.67
CA ASP A 129 -2.02 12.50 -15.46
C ASP A 129 -1.55 11.31 -14.61
N TYR A 130 -0.89 11.56 -13.46
CA TYR A 130 -0.47 10.49 -12.55
C TYR A 130 -1.66 9.87 -11.80
N LEU A 131 -2.62 10.70 -11.39
CA LEU A 131 -3.85 10.25 -10.71
C LEU A 131 -4.65 9.25 -11.55
N LYS A 132 -4.68 9.40 -12.88
CA LYS A 132 -5.39 8.50 -13.82
C LYS A 132 -4.96 7.03 -13.69
N GLY A 133 -3.76 6.79 -13.15
CA GLY A 133 -3.25 5.46 -12.85
C GLY A 133 -3.79 4.83 -11.55
N PHE A 134 -4.64 5.49 -10.77
CA PHE A 134 -5.11 4.96 -9.48
C PHE A 134 -6.59 4.61 -9.48
N ASP A 135 -6.96 3.54 -8.77
CA ASP A 135 -8.34 3.15 -8.53
C ASP A 135 -9.00 4.04 -7.45
N VAL A 136 -8.33 4.26 -6.31
CA VAL A 136 -8.86 5.09 -5.21
C VAL A 136 -8.02 6.37 -5.04
N CYS A 137 -8.63 7.52 -5.33
CA CYS A 137 -8.00 8.85 -5.29
C CYS A 137 -8.51 9.67 -4.09
N LEU A 138 -7.96 9.40 -2.91
CA LEU A 138 -8.38 10.03 -1.66
C LEU A 138 -7.75 11.42 -1.45
N SER A 139 -8.58 12.39 -1.08
CA SER A 139 -8.15 13.73 -0.70
C SER A 139 -8.60 14.10 0.71
N ASN A 140 -7.77 14.85 1.44
CA ASN A 140 -8.12 15.36 2.77
C ASN A 140 -9.08 16.58 2.77
N GLY A 141 -9.99 16.69 1.79
CA GLY A 141 -10.90 17.84 1.76
C GLY A 141 -12.09 17.81 0.78
N TYR A 142 -12.61 19.00 0.50
CA TYR A 142 -14.05 19.24 0.23
C TYR A 142 -14.49 19.22 -1.25
N ALA A 143 -13.87 18.31 -2.00
CA ALA A 143 -13.81 18.22 -3.46
C ALA A 143 -12.81 19.21 -4.09
N VAL A 144 -11.87 18.64 -4.84
CA VAL A 144 -10.67 19.29 -5.41
C VAL A 144 -10.77 19.38 -6.95
N TRP A 145 -11.51 18.44 -7.53
CA TRP A 145 -11.67 18.23 -8.97
C TRP A 145 -13.14 18.43 -9.32
N GLU A 146 -13.43 19.16 -10.39
CA GLU A 146 -14.79 19.46 -10.82
C GLU A 146 -14.86 19.55 -12.36
N GLY A 147 -16.02 19.22 -12.95
CA GLY A 147 -16.23 19.31 -14.40
C GLY A 147 -15.34 18.36 -15.21
N GLU A 148 -14.83 18.84 -16.35
CA GLU A 148 -14.10 18.02 -17.35
C GLU A 148 -12.86 17.32 -16.75
N GLU A 149 -12.18 17.92 -15.76
CA GLU A 149 -11.07 17.27 -15.06
C GLU A 149 -11.53 16.05 -14.25
N LEU A 150 -12.65 16.17 -13.54
CA LEU A 150 -13.22 15.06 -12.76
C LEU A 150 -13.77 13.97 -13.70
N ASP A 151 -14.49 14.37 -14.75
CA ASP A 151 -15.04 13.46 -15.77
C ASP A 151 -13.93 12.60 -16.40
N GLU A 152 -12.78 13.19 -16.74
CA GLU A 152 -11.63 12.46 -17.29
C GLU A 152 -10.96 11.53 -16.26
N LEU A 153 -10.78 11.96 -15.01
CA LEU A 153 -10.20 11.13 -13.96
C LEU A 153 -11.11 9.94 -13.62
N GLN A 154 -12.42 10.16 -13.48
CA GLN A 154 -13.40 9.10 -13.26
C GLN A 154 -13.53 8.18 -14.50
N ALA A 155 -13.44 8.71 -15.72
CA ALA A 155 -13.39 7.90 -16.94
C ALA A 155 -12.10 7.07 -17.07
N ALA A 156 -11.01 7.50 -16.43
CA ALA A 156 -9.79 6.70 -16.26
C ALA A 156 -9.93 5.62 -15.17
N GLY A 157 -10.96 5.69 -14.32
CA GLY A 157 -11.27 4.71 -13.28
C GLY A 157 -11.08 5.18 -11.85
N CYS A 158 -10.71 6.44 -11.62
CA CYS A 158 -10.44 6.98 -10.29
C CYS A 158 -11.73 7.23 -9.48
N GLU A 159 -11.85 6.61 -8.32
CA GLU A 159 -12.89 6.93 -7.34
C GLU A 159 -12.48 8.11 -6.45
N PHE A 160 -13.34 9.12 -6.33
CA PHE A 160 -13.11 10.30 -5.48
C PHE A 160 -14.07 10.40 -4.32
N PHE A 161 -13.55 10.96 -3.21
CA PHE A 161 -14.22 10.99 -1.91
C PHE A 161 -14.32 12.40 -1.36
N ILE A 162 -15.51 12.78 -0.89
CA ILE A 162 -15.70 14.02 -0.14
C ILE A 162 -15.20 13.76 1.28
N TYR A 163 -14.19 14.49 1.73
CA TYR A 163 -13.76 14.42 3.12
C TYR A 163 -14.85 14.97 4.07
N ARG A 164 -15.04 14.28 5.19
CA ARG A 164 -15.76 14.73 6.38
C ARG A 164 -15.01 14.21 7.60
N TRP A 165 -14.83 15.04 8.62
CA TRP A 165 -14.45 14.51 9.92
C TRP A 165 -15.69 13.89 10.57
N PHE A 166 -15.59 12.64 11.03
CA PHE A 166 -16.75 11.85 11.42
C PHE A 166 -17.42 12.40 12.69
N ASN A 167 -16.65 12.84 13.68
CA ASN A 167 -17.21 13.15 15.01
C ASN A 167 -17.66 14.60 15.19
N GLY A 168 -17.36 15.50 14.26
CA GLY A 168 -17.59 16.93 14.44
C GLY A 168 -17.08 17.81 13.31
N TYR A 169 -16.94 19.10 13.62
CA TYR A 169 -16.30 20.13 12.77
C TYR A 169 -15.55 21.13 13.66
N TYR A 170 -14.54 21.81 13.12
CA TYR A 170 -13.80 22.83 13.84
C TYR A 170 -14.55 24.16 13.89
N GLU A 171 -14.41 24.91 14.99
CA GLU A 171 -14.99 26.27 15.13
C GLU A 171 -14.58 27.19 13.97
N SER A 172 -13.36 27.01 13.46
CA SER A 172 -12.78 27.78 12.36
C SER A 172 -13.42 27.51 10.99
N GLU A 173 -14.26 26.48 10.85
CA GLU A 173 -15.01 26.17 9.63
C GLU A 173 -16.27 27.03 9.49
N LEU A 174 -16.73 27.65 10.58
CA LEU A 174 -17.80 28.65 10.60
C LEU A 174 -17.33 30.06 10.20
N ASP A 175 -16.02 30.25 9.97
CA ASP A 175 -15.45 31.54 9.60
C ASP A 175 -15.35 31.68 8.06
N PRO A 176 -16.17 32.54 7.41
CA PRO A 176 -16.11 32.74 5.97
C PRO A 176 -14.83 33.45 5.49
N ASP A 177 -14.09 34.12 6.38
CA ASP A 177 -12.81 34.75 6.06
C ASP A 177 -11.61 33.77 6.23
N ASN A 178 -11.87 32.51 6.60
CA ASN A 178 -10.84 31.49 6.74
C ASN A 178 -10.23 31.09 5.38
N ILE A 179 -8.91 31.21 5.25
CA ILE A 179 -8.19 30.94 3.99
C ILE A 179 -8.28 29.50 3.47
N TYR A 180 -8.61 28.52 4.32
CA TYR A 180 -8.75 27.12 3.95
C TYR A 180 -10.22 26.73 3.69
N TYR A 181 -11.15 27.24 4.50
CA TYR A 181 -12.56 26.82 4.49
C TYR A 181 -13.51 27.79 3.78
N GLY A 182 -13.20 29.09 3.77
CA GLY A 182 -14.03 30.13 3.13
C GLY A 182 -14.16 30.02 1.60
N GLN A 183 -13.32 29.20 0.97
CA GLN A 183 -13.42 28.83 -0.44
C GLN A 183 -14.50 27.74 -0.71
N PHE A 184 -15.06 27.11 0.33
CA PHE A 184 -16.07 26.05 0.24
C PHE A 184 -17.42 26.45 0.89
N PRO A 185 -18.10 27.52 0.42
CA PRO A 185 -19.28 28.06 1.10
C PRO A 185 -20.45 27.06 1.22
N HIS A 186 -20.54 26.08 0.32
CA HIS A 186 -21.51 24.99 0.38
C HIS A 186 -21.29 24.08 1.59
N VAL A 187 -20.04 23.81 1.96
CA VAL A 187 -19.71 23.02 3.15
C VAL A 187 -19.89 23.84 4.43
N GLN A 188 -19.51 25.12 4.41
CA GLN A 188 -19.77 26.03 5.54
C GLN A 188 -21.27 26.18 5.83
N ALA A 189 -22.14 26.13 4.82
CA ALA A 189 -23.58 26.16 5.01
C ALA A 189 -24.10 24.98 5.85
N ILE A 190 -23.56 23.77 5.65
CA ILE A 190 -23.89 22.57 6.45
C ILE A 190 -23.53 22.82 7.92
N PHE A 191 -22.31 23.27 8.21
CA PHE A 191 -21.87 23.54 9.58
C PHE A 191 -22.60 24.71 10.22
N HIS A 192 -22.98 25.73 9.45
CA HIS A 192 -23.83 26.83 9.95
C HIS A 192 -25.23 26.36 10.35
N GLU A 193 -25.84 25.44 9.59
CA GLU A 193 -27.15 24.87 9.93
C GLU A 193 -27.03 24.00 11.19
N ILE A 194 -26.04 23.12 11.28
CA ILE A 194 -25.78 22.30 12.48
C ILE A 194 -25.55 23.21 13.70
N ASN A 195 -24.79 24.29 13.56
CA ASN A 195 -24.54 25.25 14.63
C ASN A 195 -25.79 26.08 15.00
N ALA A 196 -26.80 26.19 14.13
CA ALA A 196 -28.07 26.83 14.43
C ALA A 196 -28.98 25.94 15.30
N HIS A 197 -28.71 24.63 15.32
CA HIS A 197 -29.42 23.58 16.06
C HIS A 197 -28.57 23.06 17.24
N PRO A 198 -28.50 23.76 18.38
CA PRO A 198 -27.67 23.37 19.52
C PRO A 198 -28.02 21.99 20.11
N GLU A 199 -29.24 21.49 19.87
CA GLU A 199 -29.69 20.14 20.21
C GLU A 199 -29.11 19.02 19.32
N TRP A 200 -28.36 19.34 18.27
CA TRP A 200 -27.62 18.39 17.43
C TRP A 200 -26.16 18.21 17.87
N LEU A 201 -25.74 18.91 18.93
CA LEU A 201 -24.35 18.98 19.40
C LEU A 201 -24.22 18.56 20.86
N LEU A 202 -23.10 17.91 21.19
CA LEU A 202 -22.74 17.52 22.55
C LEU A 202 -22.10 18.66 23.37
N ASN A 203 -21.66 19.73 22.71
CA ASN A 203 -21.00 20.89 23.34
C ASN A 203 -21.39 22.24 22.68
N PRO A 204 -22.70 22.55 22.55
CA PRO A 204 -23.16 23.75 21.86
C PRO A 204 -22.66 25.04 22.55
N GLY A 205 -21.93 25.86 21.78
CA GLY A 205 -21.35 27.12 22.25
C GLY A 205 -20.14 27.00 23.18
N ASP A 206 -19.58 25.80 23.34
CA ASP A 206 -18.35 25.53 24.11
C ASP A 206 -17.43 24.60 23.33
N PRO A 207 -16.74 25.08 22.27
CA PRO A 207 -15.92 24.23 21.41
C PRO A 207 -14.70 23.69 22.17
N GLN A 208 -14.49 22.37 22.08
CA GLN A 208 -13.48 21.63 22.86
C GLN A 208 -12.40 21.05 21.94
N SER A 209 -11.18 20.87 22.45
CA SER A 209 -10.09 20.18 21.74
C SER A 209 -9.57 18.99 22.56
N GLY A 210 -8.78 18.12 21.91
CA GLY A 210 -8.24 16.89 22.48
C GLY A 210 -8.60 15.63 21.69
N SER A 211 -7.92 14.53 21.99
CA SER A 211 -8.03 13.27 21.23
C SER A 211 -7.78 13.49 19.72
N GLY A 212 -8.76 13.32 18.85
CA GLY A 212 -8.65 13.60 17.40
C GLY A 212 -8.78 15.09 17.04
N ALA A 213 -9.31 15.93 17.93
CA ALA A 213 -9.53 17.35 17.67
C ALA A 213 -8.29 18.19 17.99
N VAL A 214 -7.54 18.58 16.96
CA VAL A 214 -6.32 19.41 17.10
C VAL A 214 -6.65 20.85 17.51
N TYR A 215 -7.77 21.38 17.00
CA TYR A 215 -8.30 22.72 17.29
C TYR A 215 -9.65 22.64 18.01
N PRO A 216 -10.19 23.74 18.56
CA PRO A 216 -11.52 23.76 19.16
C PRO A 216 -12.60 23.31 18.17
N ALA A 217 -13.43 22.36 18.59
CA ALA A 217 -14.40 21.65 17.76
C ALA A 217 -15.77 21.51 18.44
N TYR A 218 -16.80 21.38 17.60
CA TYR A 218 -18.15 20.97 17.99
C TYR A 218 -18.37 19.52 17.59
N PHE A 219 -18.94 18.73 18.50
CA PHE A 219 -19.11 17.28 18.34
C PHE A 219 -20.58 16.90 18.17
N TYR A 220 -20.84 15.99 17.22
CA TYR A 220 -22.20 15.59 16.83
C TYR A 220 -22.88 14.71 17.88
N ASP A 221 -24.17 14.97 18.12
CA ASP A 221 -25.05 14.07 18.86
C ASP A 221 -25.72 13.07 17.91
N TYR A 222 -25.07 11.92 17.70
CA TYR A 222 -25.61 10.85 16.87
C TYR A 222 -26.89 10.19 17.42
N MET A 223 -27.31 10.42 18.67
CA MET A 223 -28.61 9.94 19.13
C MET A 223 -29.77 10.80 18.63
N ASN A 224 -29.52 12.04 18.19
CA ASN A 224 -30.56 12.91 17.65
C ASN A 224 -30.95 12.50 16.21
N PRO A 225 -32.20 12.05 15.96
CA PRO A 225 -32.61 11.59 14.65
C PRO A 225 -32.78 12.74 13.63
N GLU A 226 -33.12 13.95 14.07
CA GLU A 226 -33.25 15.11 13.18
C GLU A 226 -31.87 15.54 12.65
N PHE A 227 -30.84 15.46 13.50
CA PHE A 227 -29.45 15.64 13.08
C PHE A 227 -29.03 14.59 12.03
N ARG A 228 -29.29 13.30 12.29
CA ARG A 228 -28.88 12.23 11.36
C ARG A 228 -29.59 12.34 10.02
N GLU A 229 -30.90 12.58 10.01
CA GLU A 229 -31.68 12.80 8.78
C GLU A 229 -31.09 13.98 7.98
N PHE A 230 -30.86 15.13 8.62
CA PHE A 230 -30.21 16.28 7.98
C PHE A 230 -28.81 15.95 7.45
N PHE A 231 -27.97 15.26 8.21
CA PHE A 231 -26.58 15.03 7.84
C PHE A 231 -26.44 13.97 6.74
N VAL A 232 -27.33 12.98 6.70
CA VAL A 232 -27.47 12.04 5.57
C VAL A 232 -27.85 12.80 4.31
N ASP A 233 -28.93 13.59 4.35
CA ASP A 233 -29.40 14.38 3.20
C ASP A 233 -28.30 15.35 2.69
N ALA A 234 -27.61 16.05 3.60
CA ALA A 234 -26.53 16.97 3.25
C ALA A 234 -25.29 16.29 2.62
N ILE A 235 -25.05 15.00 2.90
CA ILE A 235 -24.00 14.21 2.25
C ILE A 235 -24.48 13.73 0.87
N VAL A 236 -25.72 13.25 0.76
CA VAL A 236 -26.33 12.82 -0.51
C VAL A 236 -26.38 13.98 -1.50
N ASP A 237 -26.89 15.15 -1.08
CA ASP A 237 -26.95 16.36 -1.90
C ASP A 237 -25.55 16.78 -2.37
N ARG A 238 -24.52 16.76 -1.50
CA ARG A 238 -23.16 17.14 -1.91
C ARG A 238 -22.52 16.12 -2.86
N LEU A 239 -22.89 14.83 -2.79
CA LEU A 239 -22.47 13.81 -3.76
C LEU A 239 -23.18 13.98 -5.11
N ASP A 240 -24.46 14.36 -5.09
CA ASP A 240 -25.22 14.72 -6.30
C ASP A 240 -24.66 15.98 -6.98
N GLU A 241 -24.25 16.98 -6.19
CA GLU A 241 -23.62 18.20 -6.70
C GLU A 241 -22.19 18.02 -7.22
N SER A 242 -21.38 17.18 -6.55
CA SER A 242 -19.96 17.01 -6.89
C SER A 242 -19.71 15.96 -7.96
N GLY A 243 -20.60 14.97 -8.12
CA GLY A 243 -20.36 13.79 -8.96
C GLY A 243 -19.37 12.78 -8.36
N TYR A 244 -18.90 13.00 -7.12
CA TYR A 244 -17.94 12.12 -6.45
C TYR A 244 -18.55 10.73 -6.15
N ASN A 245 -17.68 9.72 -6.12
CA ASN A 245 -18.05 8.31 -5.93
C ASN A 245 -18.48 8.02 -4.49
N GLY A 246 -17.97 8.76 -3.50
CA GLY A 246 -18.25 8.48 -2.11
C GLY A 246 -17.88 9.55 -1.10
N VAL A 247 -18.07 9.23 0.17
CA VAL A 247 -17.68 10.06 1.32
C VAL A 247 -16.56 9.37 2.09
N PHE A 248 -15.54 10.14 2.47
CA PHE A 248 -14.49 9.70 3.39
C PHE A 248 -14.72 10.28 4.78
N PHE A 249 -14.66 9.43 5.79
CA PHE A 249 -14.90 9.77 7.18
C PHE A 249 -13.64 9.62 8.02
N ASP A 250 -13.05 10.75 8.37
CA ASP A 250 -11.87 10.81 9.21
C ASP A 250 -12.21 10.49 10.68
N TYR A 251 -11.36 9.65 11.29
CA TYR A 251 -11.49 9.03 12.61
C TYR A 251 -12.90 8.53 12.97
N ILE A 252 -13.34 7.38 12.45
CA ILE A 252 -14.68 6.86 12.78
C ILE A 252 -14.76 6.48 14.27
N GLY A 253 -15.74 7.08 14.96
CA GLY A 253 -16.23 6.70 16.29
C GLY A 253 -15.52 7.32 17.50
N GLY A 254 -16.01 6.93 18.68
CA GLY A 254 -15.88 7.69 19.93
C GLY A 254 -14.48 7.74 20.54
N TRP A 255 -13.54 6.91 20.09
CA TRP A 255 -12.14 6.94 20.55
C TRP A 255 -11.43 8.26 20.21
N ALA A 256 -11.89 8.95 19.17
CA ALA A 256 -11.37 10.25 18.75
C ALA A 256 -12.01 11.44 19.49
N LEU A 257 -13.02 11.21 20.34
CA LEU A 257 -13.64 12.26 21.15
C LEU A 257 -12.77 12.66 22.35
N PRO A 258 -12.79 13.93 22.78
CA PRO A 258 -12.22 14.33 24.06
C PRO A 258 -12.90 13.61 25.24
N PRO A 259 -12.18 13.20 26.30
CA PRO A 259 -12.75 12.46 27.43
C PRO A 259 -13.95 13.13 28.09
N GLN A 260 -13.98 14.47 28.13
CA GLN A 260 -15.10 15.24 28.67
C GLN A 260 -16.39 15.14 27.82
N ILE A 261 -16.27 14.95 26.51
CA ILE A 261 -17.40 14.71 25.60
C ILE A 261 -17.94 13.28 25.81
N ILE A 262 -17.04 12.30 25.99
CA ILE A 262 -17.41 10.92 26.33
C ILE A 262 -18.09 10.84 27.71
N GLU A 263 -17.61 11.59 28.72
CA GLU A 263 -18.27 11.68 30.03
C GLU A 263 -19.66 12.35 29.92
N HIS A 264 -19.79 13.38 29.08
CA HIS A 264 -21.07 14.02 28.81
C HIS A 264 -22.06 13.04 28.14
N TRP A 265 -21.64 12.36 27.07
CA TRP A 265 -22.42 11.33 26.38
C TRP A 265 -22.96 10.28 27.35
N ASN A 266 -22.08 9.65 28.14
CA ASN A 266 -22.46 8.61 29.10
C ASN A 266 -23.38 9.13 30.22
N THR A 267 -23.49 10.45 30.42
CA THR A 267 -24.43 11.06 31.36
C THR A 267 -25.83 11.21 30.77
N ILE A 268 -25.94 11.48 29.46
CA ILE A 268 -27.24 11.70 28.77
C ILE A 268 -27.78 10.42 28.09
N TYR A 269 -26.91 9.52 27.64
CA TYR A 269 -27.21 8.24 27.00
C TYR A 269 -26.49 7.07 27.72
N PRO A 270 -26.86 6.74 28.96
CA PRO A 270 -26.14 5.75 29.78
C PRO A 270 -26.29 4.28 29.30
N ASP A 271 -27.23 4.00 28.39
CA ASP A 271 -27.58 2.66 27.92
C ASP A 271 -27.10 2.37 26.47
N THR A 272 -26.46 3.35 25.79
CA THR A 272 -26.05 3.28 24.36
C THR A 272 -24.69 3.94 24.19
N SER A 273 -23.72 3.27 23.55
CA SER A 273 -22.40 3.87 23.31
C SER A 273 -22.45 4.90 22.17
N TYR A 274 -21.45 5.79 22.11
CA TYR A 274 -21.28 6.68 20.95
C TYR A 274 -21.13 5.88 19.65
N ASP A 275 -20.38 4.78 19.72
CA ASP A 275 -20.08 3.91 18.58
C ASP A 275 -21.32 3.15 18.07
N GLU A 276 -22.29 2.85 18.94
CA GLU A 276 -23.59 2.24 18.59
C GLU A 276 -24.51 3.26 17.91
N ALA A 277 -24.54 4.51 18.38
CA ALA A 277 -25.29 5.58 17.71
C ALA A 277 -24.66 5.97 16.35
N ALA A 278 -23.33 5.96 16.27
CA ALA A 278 -22.56 6.15 15.04
C ALA A 278 -22.78 5.04 14.00
N GLU A 279 -22.92 3.78 14.43
CA GLU A 279 -23.31 2.66 13.57
C GLU A 279 -24.71 2.87 12.98
N GLY A 280 -25.66 3.34 13.80
CA GLY A 280 -26.99 3.73 13.33
C GLY A 280 -26.98 4.82 12.25
N PHE A 281 -26.12 5.84 12.39
CA PHE A 281 -25.91 6.84 11.33
C PHE A 281 -25.34 6.24 10.04
N LEU A 282 -24.32 5.38 10.13
CA LEU A 282 -23.73 4.74 8.96
C LEU A 282 -24.72 3.80 8.25
N ALA A 283 -25.59 3.12 9.01
CA ALA A 283 -26.67 2.30 8.46
C ALA A 283 -27.72 3.15 7.71
N GLU A 284 -28.13 4.28 8.28
CA GLU A 284 -29.05 5.24 7.64
C GLU A 284 -28.42 5.84 6.36
N LEU A 285 -27.13 6.21 6.41
CA LEU A 285 -26.39 6.71 5.26
C LEU A 285 -26.21 5.67 4.16
N ARG A 286 -25.83 4.43 4.49
CA ARG A 286 -25.75 3.32 3.52
C ARG A 286 -27.09 3.07 2.84
N ALA A 287 -28.19 3.12 3.59
CA ALA A 287 -29.53 2.95 3.04
C ALA A 287 -29.93 4.08 2.06
N ALA A 288 -29.41 5.29 2.26
CA ALA A 288 -29.63 6.43 1.36
C ALA A 288 -28.70 6.41 0.12
N LEU A 289 -27.44 6.02 0.28
CA LEU A 289 -26.44 5.96 -0.80
C LEU A 289 -26.58 4.73 -1.70
N GLY A 290 -27.06 3.61 -1.17
CA GLY A 290 -27.12 2.33 -1.86
C GLY A 290 -25.74 1.69 -2.07
N GLU A 291 -25.65 0.83 -3.09
CA GLU A 291 -24.42 0.11 -3.46
C GLU A 291 -23.59 0.83 -4.54
N ASP A 292 -24.18 1.84 -5.20
CA ASP A 292 -23.55 2.59 -6.31
C ASP A 292 -22.60 3.69 -5.82
N ARG A 293 -22.59 3.96 -4.51
CA ARG A 293 -21.76 4.99 -3.85
C ARG A 293 -21.01 4.42 -2.66
N ARG A 294 -19.80 4.93 -2.44
CA ARG A 294 -18.86 4.42 -1.45
C ARG A 294 -18.88 5.19 -0.13
N ILE A 295 -18.64 4.47 0.96
CA ILE A 295 -18.32 5.03 2.27
C ILE A 295 -16.94 4.49 2.67
N PHE A 296 -16.00 5.40 2.91
CA PHE A 296 -14.61 5.12 3.22
C PHE A 296 -14.32 5.61 4.64
N GLY A 297 -13.93 4.73 5.55
CA GLY A 297 -13.55 5.06 6.92
C GLY A 297 -12.05 5.31 7.11
N ASN A 298 -11.73 5.92 8.25
CA ASN A 298 -10.38 5.96 8.82
C ASN A 298 -10.39 5.30 10.20
N GLN A 299 -9.65 4.20 10.32
CA GLN A 299 -9.36 3.43 11.53
C GLN A 299 -10.61 2.89 12.25
N ALA A 300 -11.64 2.51 11.49
CA ALA A 300 -12.85 1.90 12.05
C ALA A 300 -12.58 0.58 12.79
N TYR A 301 -11.52 -0.16 12.44
CA TYR A 301 -11.10 -1.39 13.16
C TYR A 301 -10.82 -1.17 14.66
N ARG A 302 -10.58 0.07 15.11
CA ARG A 302 -10.35 0.40 16.54
C ARG A 302 -11.61 0.23 17.39
N LEU A 303 -12.79 0.19 16.77
CA LEU A 303 -14.06 0.20 17.47
C LEU A 303 -14.43 -1.18 18.04
N PRO A 304 -15.01 -1.26 19.25
CA PRO A 304 -15.51 -2.52 19.81
C PRO A 304 -16.57 -3.22 18.95
N ASN A 305 -17.33 -2.45 18.17
CA ASN A 305 -18.37 -2.87 17.22
C ASN A 305 -17.92 -2.78 15.75
N ALA A 306 -16.61 -2.76 15.46
CA ALA A 306 -16.09 -2.61 14.09
C ALA A 306 -16.68 -3.61 13.06
N HIS A 307 -17.03 -4.83 13.48
CA HIS A 307 -17.68 -5.81 12.59
C HIS A 307 -19.05 -5.34 12.08
N ASP A 308 -19.81 -4.63 12.92
CA ASP A 308 -21.13 -4.08 12.57
C ASP A 308 -20.95 -2.84 11.66
N ILE A 309 -19.99 -1.97 11.98
CA ILE A 309 -19.57 -0.83 11.13
C ILE A 309 -19.17 -1.29 9.71
N TYR A 310 -18.45 -2.41 9.61
CA TYR A 310 -18.04 -3.03 8.34
C TYR A 310 -19.16 -3.69 7.54
N GLN A 311 -20.41 -3.68 8.01
CA GLN A 311 -21.57 -3.98 7.16
C GLN A 311 -22.04 -2.76 6.37
N HIS A 312 -21.56 -1.55 6.72
CA HIS A 312 -22.05 -0.29 6.16
C HIS A 312 -21.01 0.49 5.36
N ILE A 313 -19.71 0.23 5.52
CA ILE A 313 -18.61 0.89 4.77
C ILE A 313 -17.96 -0.05 3.77
N ASP A 314 -17.40 0.49 2.68
CA ASP A 314 -16.69 -0.28 1.64
C ASP A 314 -15.19 -0.36 1.91
N TYR A 315 -14.61 0.75 2.39
CA TYR A 315 -13.16 0.93 2.51
C TYR A 315 -12.80 1.41 3.92
N ASP A 316 -11.62 1.06 4.44
CA ASP A 316 -11.08 1.59 5.69
C ASP A 316 -9.55 1.79 5.57
N VAL A 317 -9.03 2.91 6.07
CA VAL A 317 -7.59 3.25 6.02
C VAL A 317 -6.95 3.23 7.40
N THR A 318 -5.64 2.92 7.46
CA THR A 318 -4.80 3.14 8.65
C THR A 318 -3.73 4.18 8.38
N GLU A 319 -3.48 5.06 9.37
CA GLU A 319 -2.50 6.13 9.28
C GLU A 319 -1.74 6.29 10.62
N SER A 320 -0.42 6.30 10.68
CA SER A 320 0.57 5.75 9.74
C SER A 320 1.45 4.78 10.51
N TYR A 321 1.81 3.64 9.91
CA TYR A 321 2.65 2.66 10.59
C TYR A 321 4.12 2.73 10.14
N GLY A 322 4.38 2.46 8.86
CA GLY A 322 5.72 2.23 8.34
C GLY A 322 6.63 3.45 8.40
N THR A 323 6.15 4.59 7.90
CA THR A 323 6.87 5.86 7.94
C THR A 323 6.00 7.00 8.44
N THR A 324 6.62 7.97 9.13
CA THR A 324 5.95 9.24 9.49
C THR A 324 6.93 10.40 9.60
N PHE A 325 6.45 11.64 9.54
CA PHE A 325 7.25 12.82 9.88
C PHE A 325 7.22 13.17 11.38
N ILE A 326 6.26 12.64 12.14
CA ILE A 326 5.96 13.11 13.52
C ILE A 326 7.06 12.77 14.53
N TRP A 327 7.81 11.68 14.32
CA TRP A 327 8.94 11.27 15.18
C TRP A 327 10.28 11.31 14.44
N GLY A 328 10.35 12.11 13.37
CA GLY A 328 11.57 12.35 12.61
C GLY A 328 12.71 12.85 13.47
N ALA A 329 13.94 12.60 13.05
CA ALA A 329 15.07 13.31 13.64
C ALA A 329 15.03 14.78 13.21
N GLU A 330 15.29 15.69 14.14
CA GLU A 330 15.33 17.14 13.91
C GLU A 330 16.78 17.60 13.70
N THR A 331 17.03 18.44 12.70
CA THR A 331 18.34 19.06 12.49
C THR A 331 18.24 20.41 11.77
N ASP A 332 19.28 21.24 11.91
CA ASP A 332 19.42 22.51 11.19
C ASP A 332 20.48 22.35 10.08
N ILE A 333 20.09 22.53 8.81
CA ILE A 333 20.98 22.44 7.64
C ILE A 333 20.90 23.69 6.76
N TYR A 334 21.92 23.90 5.91
CA TYR A 334 21.87 24.95 4.90
C TYR A 334 21.23 24.40 3.62
N VAL A 335 19.99 24.81 3.34
CA VAL A 335 19.26 24.43 2.12
C VAL A 335 19.52 25.45 1.01
N GLU A 336 19.75 24.99 -0.21
CA GLU A 336 19.94 25.86 -1.37
C GLU A 336 18.74 26.81 -1.56
N GLY A 337 19.02 28.10 -1.76
CA GLY A 337 18.00 29.15 -1.91
C GLY A 337 17.29 29.58 -0.61
N ALA A 338 17.11 28.69 0.37
CA ALA A 338 16.45 28.98 1.65
C ALA A 338 17.41 29.39 2.78
N GLY A 339 18.66 28.93 2.75
CA GLY A 339 19.65 29.15 3.81
C GLY A 339 19.48 28.18 4.98
N MET A 340 19.90 28.59 6.19
CA MET A 340 19.74 27.76 7.38
C MET A 340 18.26 27.49 7.66
N THR A 341 17.89 26.22 7.58
CA THR A 341 16.53 25.70 7.64
C THR A 341 16.48 24.57 8.65
N HIS A 342 15.49 24.60 9.53
CA HIS A 342 15.18 23.50 10.43
C HIS A 342 14.36 22.45 9.68
N ILE A 343 14.78 21.19 9.69
CA ILE A 343 14.15 20.09 8.98
C ILE A 343 13.81 18.92 9.91
N PHE A 344 12.85 18.11 9.47
CA PHE A 344 12.48 16.83 10.05
C PHE A 344 12.83 15.74 9.04
N GLU A 345 13.54 14.70 9.46
CA GLU A 345 13.75 13.49 8.66
C GLU A 345 12.48 12.63 8.65
N THR A 346 12.30 11.77 7.64
CA THR A 346 11.29 10.72 7.72
C THR A 346 11.68 9.74 8.84
N PHE A 347 10.78 9.47 9.78
CA PHE A 347 10.92 8.38 10.72
C PHE A 347 10.50 7.06 10.06
N PHE A 348 11.31 6.03 10.28
CA PHE A 348 11.07 4.67 9.82
C PHE A 348 10.85 3.76 11.03
N ARG A 349 9.72 3.08 11.07
CA ARG A 349 9.38 2.19 12.18
C ARG A 349 10.02 0.81 12.00
N PRO A 350 10.95 0.36 12.87
CA PRO A 350 11.57 -0.95 12.72
C PRO A 350 10.56 -2.10 12.81
N TRP A 351 10.85 -3.22 12.14
CA TRP A 351 10.04 -4.43 12.25
C TRP A 351 10.31 -5.20 13.56
N ASP A 352 9.37 -5.08 14.50
CA ASP A 352 9.33 -5.79 15.78
C ASP A 352 8.31 -6.96 15.81
N GLY A 353 7.84 -7.41 14.65
CA GLY A 353 6.94 -8.56 14.47
C GLY A 353 5.48 -8.17 14.24
N GLU A 354 4.64 -9.12 13.79
CA GLU A 354 3.20 -8.91 13.52
C GLU A 354 2.45 -8.28 14.71
N ALA A 355 2.84 -8.68 15.92
CA ALA A 355 2.26 -8.20 17.17
C ALA A 355 2.71 -6.76 17.48
N GLY A 356 3.95 -6.40 17.17
CA GLY A 356 4.44 -5.03 17.27
C GLY A 356 3.76 -4.12 16.25
N TYR A 357 3.70 -4.57 14.99
CA TYR A 357 2.94 -3.95 13.90
C TYR A 357 1.52 -3.61 14.35
N ARG A 358 0.76 -4.63 14.75
CA ARG A 358 -0.62 -4.46 15.21
C ARG A 358 -0.77 -3.68 16.51
N SER A 359 0.17 -3.77 17.44
CA SER A 359 0.05 -3.07 18.73
C SER A 359 0.07 -1.56 18.60
N TYR A 360 0.70 -1.03 17.54
CA TYR A 360 0.78 0.41 17.33
C TYR A 360 -0.46 0.98 16.63
N ILE A 361 -0.88 0.34 15.53
CA ILE A 361 -2.11 0.74 14.85
C ILE A 361 -3.37 0.30 15.61
N GLU A 362 -3.28 -0.63 16.57
CA GLU A 362 -4.37 -1.30 17.29
C GLU A 362 -5.21 -2.27 16.43
N TRP A 363 -4.66 -2.71 15.29
CA TRP A 363 -5.36 -3.51 14.28
C TRP A 363 -5.53 -4.98 14.66
N PRO A 364 -6.76 -5.51 14.88
CA PRO A 364 -6.97 -6.91 15.18
C PRO A 364 -7.26 -7.69 13.87
N ARG A 365 -6.40 -8.64 13.47
CA ARG A 365 -6.68 -9.51 12.29
C ARG A 365 -8.02 -10.25 12.42
N SER A 366 -8.47 -10.52 13.65
CA SER A 366 -9.77 -11.13 13.94
C SER A 366 -10.98 -10.22 13.67
N VAL A 367 -10.76 -8.91 13.58
CA VAL A 367 -11.79 -7.92 13.25
C VAL A 367 -11.84 -7.68 11.75
N THR A 368 -10.70 -7.65 11.05
CA THR A 368 -10.66 -7.35 9.60
C THR A 368 -10.71 -8.57 8.68
N ALA A 369 -10.35 -9.78 9.16
CA ALA A 369 -10.34 -10.98 8.31
C ALA A 369 -11.76 -11.40 7.91
N GLY A 370 -12.00 -11.52 6.60
CA GLY A 370 -13.29 -11.96 6.03
C GLY A 370 -14.40 -10.92 6.08
N GLN A 371 -14.08 -9.65 6.36
CA GLN A 371 -14.99 -8.52 6.18
C GLN A 371 -15.13 -8.18 4.69
N PRO A 372 -16.24 -7.55 4.26
CA PRO A 372 -16.42 -7.10 2.88
C PRO A 372 -15.67 -5.79 2.57
N VAL A 373 -14.69 -5.42 3.38
CA VAL A 373 -14.03 -4.10 3.39
C VAL A 373 -12.64 -4.20 2.78
N GLU A 374 -12.33 -3.29 1.88
CA GLU A 374 -10.97 -3.11 1.33
C GLU A 374 -10.14 -2.20 2.23
N PHE A 375 -8.85 -2.48 2.34
CA PHE A 375 -7.98 -1.91 3.36
C PHE A 375 -6.75 -1.24 2.76
N PHE A 376 -6.53 0.01 3.17
CA PHE A 376 -5.45 0.87 2.69
C PHE A 376 -4.53 1.33 3.83
N GLU A 377 -3.27 1.66 3.53
CA GLU A 377 -2.34 2.27 4.48
C GLU A 377 -1.78 3.60 3.94
N ILE A 378 -2.02 4.70 4.66
CA ILE A 378 -1.31 5.96 4.43
C ILE A 378 -0.05 5.95 5.29
N ASN A 379 1.08 5.98 4.62
CA ASN A 379 2.38 6.27 5.18
C ASN A 379 2.70 7.77 5.00
N TYR A 380 3.48 8.35 5.91
CA TYR A 380 3.87 9.75 5.84
C TYR A 380 5.38 9.93 5.68
N LEU A 381 5.81 10.88 4.87
CA LEU A 381 7.23 11.19 4.65
C LEU A 381 7.52 12.71 4.63
N GLN A 382 8.80 13.06 4.63
CA GLN A 382 9.32 14.39 4.32
C GLN A 382 10.20 14.35 3.08
N ALA A 383 10.51 15.51 2.50
CA ALA A 383 11.60 15.61 1.54
C ALA A 383 12.92 15.11 2.17
N ARG A 384 13.69 14.32 1.40
CA ARG A 384 15.07 14.01 1.74
C ARG A 384 15.96 15.21 1.42
N TYR A 385 17.10 15.36 2.09
CA TYR A 385 18.05 16.43 1.82
C TYR A 385 19.43 15.89 1.47
N GLU A 386 19.78 15.99 0.19
CA GLU A 386 21.04 15.48 -0.36
C GLU A 386 22.09 16.60 -0.54
N PRO A 387 23.39 16.33 -0.30
CA PRO A 387 24.44 17.33 -0.42
C PRO A 387 24.72 17.67 -1.89
N THR A 388 24.56 18.95 -2.24
CA THR A 388 24.83 19.50 -3.59
C THR A 388 26.31 19.47 -4.00
N GLY A 389 27.21 19.18 -3.06
CA GLY A 389 28.66 19.33 -3.20
C GLY A 389 29.18 20.77 -3.02
N ALA A 390 28.29 21.77 -2.86
CA ALA A 390 28.66 23.14 -2.52
C ALA A 390 28.79 23.36 -1.00
N THR A 391 29.50 24.42 -0.61
CA THR A 391 29.57 24.91 0.78
C THR A 391 29.04 26.34 0.90
N ALA A 392 28.43 26.64 2.04
CA ALA A 392 28.04 27.98 2.45
C ALA A 392 28.81 28.39 3.72
N VAL A 393 28.96 29.69 3.96
CA VAL A 393 29.59 30.21 5.18
C VAL A 393 28.52 30.77 6.11
N VAL A 394 28.33 30.12 7.25
CA VAL A 394 27.40 30.53 8.32
C VAL A 394 28.22 30.87 9.55
N ASP A 395 28.11 32.11 10.03
CA ASP A 395 28.89 32.64 11.18
C ASP A 395 30.41 32.40 11.12
N GLY A 396 30.96 32.29 9.91
CA GLY A 396 32.38 32.04 9.65
C GLY A 396 32.79 30.56 9.62
N VAL A 397 31.82 29.64 9.70
CA VAL A 397 32.00 28.18 9.54
C VAL A 397 31.53 27.77 8.16
N GLU A 398 32.32 26.96 7.45
CA GLU A 398 31.86 26.31 6.21
C GLU A 398 30.94 25.13 6.55
N VAL A 399 29.74 25.13 5.98
CA VAL A 399 28.73 24.07 6.10
C VAL A 399 28.35 23.55 4.71
N PRO A 400 28.04 22.25 4.55
CA PRO A 400 27.53 21.72 3.29
C PRO A 400 26.17 22.33 2.93
N VAL A 401 25.94 22.52 1.63
CA VAL A 401 24.66 22.97 1.08
C VAL A 401 23.88 21.75 0.58
N PHE A 402 22.63 21.63 1.01
CA PHE A 402 21.72 20.56 0.63
C PHE A 402 20.62 21.04 -0.31
N ALA A 403 20.08 20.15 -1.13
CA ALA A 403 18.87 20.37 -1.91
C ALA A 403 17.80 19.33 -1.50
N PRO A 404 16.51 19.70 -1.50
CA PRO A 404 15.44 18.73 -1.27
C PRO A 404 15.35 17.76 -2.45
N THR A 405 15.28 16.48 -2.15
CA THR A 405 15.02 15.37 -3.07
C THR A 405 13.85 14.54 -2.56
N LYS A 406 13.34 13.66 -3.42
CA LYS A 406 12.33 12.69 -3.01
C LYS A 406 12.94 11.68 -2.03
N ASP A 407 12.29 11.44 -0.90
CA ASP A 407 12.63 10.32 -0.02
C ASP A 407 12.12 8.98 -0.60
N ARG A 408 12.78 8.52 -1.67
CA ARG A 408 12.43 7.25 -2.35
C ARG A 408 12.60 6.06 -1.40
N HIS A 409 13.48 6.18 -0.42
CA HIS A 409 13.68 5.16 0.60
C HIS A 409 12.46 5.01 1.50
N ALA A 410 11.86 6.11 1.97
CA ALA A 410 10.58 6.09 2.69
C ALA A 410 9.45 5.44 1.89
N VAL A 411 9.33 5.79 0.60
CA VAL A 411 8.33 5.18 -0.30
C VAL A 411 8.49 3.67 -0.39
N TYR A 412 9.70 3.18 -0.64
CA TYR A 412 9.95 1.73 -0.73
C TYR A 412 9.85 1.01 0.62
N TYR A 413 10.15 1.69 1.73
CA TYR A 413 9.94 1.14 3.06
C TYR A 413 8.46 0.92 3.34
N GLY A 414 7.64 1.96 3.15
CA GLY A 414 6.19 1.87 3.29
C GLY A 414 5.61 0.80 2.37
N TYR A 415 5.94 0.85 1.07
CA TYR A 415 5.44 -0.11 0.09
C TYR A 415 5.76 -1.57 0.48
N ALA A 416 7.03 -1.90 0.69
CA ALA A 416 7.44 -3.27 1.01
C ALA A 416 6.82 -3.77 2.33
N LEU A 417 6.67 -2.89 3.32
CA LEU A 417 6.10 -3.22 4.62
C LEU A 417 4.59 -3.50 4.56
N SER A 418 3.83 -2.70 3.83
CA SER A 418 2.38 -2.93 3.66
C SER A 418 2.13 -4.13 2.73
N SER A 419 2.97 -4.36 1.71
CA SER A 419 2.96 -5.60 0.91
C SER A 419 3.20 -6.85 1.77
N ILE A 420 4.09 -6.81 2.77
CA ILE A 420 4.26 -7.90 3.76
C ILE A 420 2.94 -8.19 4.48
N MET A 421 2.17 -7.16 4.81
CA MET A 421 0.87 -7.29 5.50
C MET A 421 -0.30 -7.62 4.57
N GLY A 422 -0.16 -7.36 3.26
CA GLY A 422 -1.25 -7.50 2.27
C GLY A 422 -2.24 -6.33 2.32
N ILE A 423 -1.71 -5.10 2.46
CA ILE A 423 -2.48 -3.86 2.51
C ILE A 423 -1.91 -2.94 1.42
N ALA A 424 -2.78 -2.31 0.64
CA ALA A 424 -2.39 -1.39 -0.42
C ALA A 424 -1.87 -0.05 0.17
N PRO A 425 -0.62 0.36 -0.09
CA PRO A 425 -0.01 1.53 0.53
C PRO A 425 0.08 2.74 -0.37
N PHE A 426 0.00 3.94 0.22
CA PHE A 426 0.58 5.14 -0.36
C PHE A 426 1.39 5.93 0.68
N ALA A 427 2.60 6.35 0.32
CA ALA A 427 3.45 7.18 1.15
C ALA A 427 3.37 8.65 0.70
N SER A 428 2.61 9.46 1.45
CA SER A 428 2.32 10.86 1.16
C SER A 428 3.21 11.81 1.95
N ASP A 429 3.49 12.97 1.36
CA ASP A 429 4.02 14.14 2.06
C ASP A 429 2.89 15.19 2.12
N TRP A 430 2.66 15.73 3.33
CA TRP A 430 1.54 16.64 3.61
C TRP A 430 1.71 18.02 2.96
N TYR A 431 2.93 18.37 2.54
CA TYR A 431 3.29 19.67 2.02
C TYR A 431 3.76 19.62 0.55
N SER A 432 4.12 18.44 0.04
CA SER A 432 4.57 18.25 -1.34
C SER A 432 4.13 16.89 -1.90
N VAL A 433 3.14 16.90 -2.80
CA VAL A 433 2.62 15.68 -3.42
C VAL A 433 3.66 14.96 -4.29
N VAL A 434 4.57 15.71 -4.93
CA VAL A 434 5.63 15.13 -5.78
C VAL A 434 6.65 14.29 -5.01
N SER A 435 6.74 14.45 -3.68
CA SER A 435 7.63 13.66 -2.83
C SER A 435 7.19 12.18 -2.71
N GLY A 436 5.92 11.86 -2.95
CA GLY A 436 5.41 10.48 -2.88
C GLY A 436 5.61 9.67 -4.18
N LEU A 437 5.54 10.33 -5.34
CA LEU A 437 5.33 9.69 -6.65
C LEU A 437 6.44 8.72 -7.09
N ASP A 438 6.13 7.43 -7.22
CA ASP A 438 7.04 6.41 -7.77
C ASP A 438 6.31 5.43 -8.70
N ASP A 439 7.10 4.78 -9.55
CA ASP A 439 6.64 3.67 -10.38
C ASP A 439 6.43 2.38 -9.54
N VAL A 440 6.94 2.32 -8.29
CA VAL A 440 6.75 1.16 -7.40
C VAL A 440 5.27 0.83 -7.14
N TYR A 441 4.38 1.83 -7.10
CA TYR A 441 2.95 1.59 -6.90
C TYR A 441 2.30 0.85 -8.08
N PHE A 442 2.86 0.99 -9.28
CA PHE A 442 2.45 0.30 -10.50
C PHE A 442 3.17 -1.04 -10.69
N THR A 443 3.82 -1.56 -9.66
CA THR A 443 4.53 -2.83 -9.75
C THR A 443 3.56 -4.00 -9.58
N ASP A 444 3.33 -4.74 -10.66
CA ASP A 444 2.60 -6.01 -10.61
C ASP A 444 3.44 -7.08 -9.90
N LEU A 445 3.11 -7.33 -8.63
CA LEU A 445 3.66 -8.45 -7.85
C LEU A 445 2.92 -9.78 -8.11
N GLY A 446 1.70 -9.75 -8.64
CA GLY A 446 0.80 -10.90 -8.70
C GLY A 446 0.33 -11.37 -7.31
N GLU A 447 -0.32 -12.54 -7.26
CA GLU A 447 -0.82 -13.09 -5.99
C GLU A 447 0.33 -13.57 -5.07
N PRO A 448 0.16 -13.53 -3.74
CA PRO A 448 1.15 -14.08 -2.81
C PRO A 448 1.22 -15.60 -2.91
N VAL A 449 2.42 -16.16 -3.14
CA VAL A 449 2.60 -17.63 -3.33
C VAL A 449 2.49 -18.43 -2.03
N GLU A 450 2.48 -17.76 -0.88
CA GLU A 450 2.23 -18.35 0.44
C GLU A 450 1.30 -17.44 1.28
N GLU A 451 0.54 -18.03 2.21
CA GLU A 451 -0.51 -17.34 3.01
C GLU A 451 0.03 -16.20 3.91
N SER A 452 1.35 -16.16 4.11
CA SER A 452 2.04 -15.28 5.07
C SER A 452 3.32 -14.72 4.44
N TYR A 453 4.14 -14.08 5.27
CA TYR A 453 5.53 -13.75 5.00
C TYR A 453 6.45 -14.67 5.82
N ARG A 454 7.75 -14.61 5.53
CA ARG A 454 8.83 -15.27 6.27
C ARG A 454 9.61 -14.27 7.10
N GLU A 455 9.78 -14.58 8.37
CA GLU A 455 10.49 -13.76 9.33
C GLU A 455 11.85 -14.41 9.67
N LEU A 456 12.93 -13.68 9.41
CA LEU A 456 14.31 -14.06 9.68
C LEU A 456 14.89 -13.16 10.80
N ASP A 457 16.15 -13.40 11.17
CA ASP A 457 16.81 -12.71 12.30
C ASP A 457 16.97 -11.19 12.06
N ASP A 458 17.26 -10.79 10.81
CA ASP A 458 17.57 -9.42 10.39
C ASP A 458 16.63 -8.85 9.31
N GLN A 459 15.79 -9.69 8.70
CA GLN A 459 14.93 -9.33 7.58
C GLN A 459 13.57 -10.06 7.59
N VAL A 460 12.61 -9.54 6.83
CA VAL A 460 11.29 -10.13 6.59
C VAL A 460 11.04 -10.14 5.09
N ILE A 461 10.61 -11.26 4.54
CA ILE A 461 10.43 -11.46 3.09
C ILE A 461 9.04 -11.99 2.80
N ARG A 462 8.36 -11.46 1.77
CA ARG A 462 7.12 -12.06 1.23
C ARG A 462 7.24 -12.27 -0.27
N TYR A 463 6.90 -13.47 -0.72
CA TYR A 463 6.98 -13.89 -2.11
C TYR A 463 5.60 -13.81 -2.78
N PHE A 464 5.61 -13.40 -4.04
CA PHE A 464 4.45 -13.27 -4.93
C PHE A 464 4.78 -13.90 -6.29
N GLU A 465 3.80 -14.00 -7.20
CA GLU A 465 3.96 -14.67 -8.50
C GLU A 465 5.00 -14.00 -9.42
N ASN A 466 5.10 -12.66 -9.37
CA ASN A 466 5.95 -11.83 -10.23
C ASN A 466 7.13 -11.18 -9.48
N GLY A 467 7.26 -11.37 -8.17
CA GLY A 467 8.39 -10.85 -7.39
C GLY A 467 8.39 -11.22 -5.92
N PHE A 468 9.24 -10.54 -5.15
CA PHE A 468 9.22 -10.57 -3.69
C PHE A 468 9.59 -9.22 -3.10
N VAL A 469 9.05 -8.94 -1.93
CA VAL A 469 9.40 -7.75 -1.13
C VAL A 469 10.24 -8.17 0.06
N VAL A 470 11.16 -7.31 0.49
CA VAL A 470 11.97 -7.50 1.71
C VAL A 470 12.03 -6.23 2.52
N VAL A 471 11.93 -6.36 3.84
CA VAL A 471 12.11 -5.30 4.84
C VAL A 471 13.20 -5.71 5.83
N SER A 472 14.21 -4.86 6.04
CA SER A 472 15.18 -5.04 7.12
C SER A 472 14.57 -4.68 8.48
N ARG A 473 14.96 -5.44 9.51
CA ARG A 473 14.51 -5.25 10.90
C ARG A 473 15.36 -4.23 11.66
N GLY A 474 16.60 -4.06 11.20
CA GLY A 474 17.56 -3.09 11.73
C GLY A 474 18.07 -2.14 10.64
N THR A 475 18.94 -1.24 11.06
CA THR A 475 19.54 -0.18 10.23
C THR A 475 20.87 -0.57 9.58
N ASP A 476 21.40 -1.75 9.94
CA ASP A 476 22.56 -2.34 9.29
C ASP A 476 22.16 -2.92 7.93
N GLY A 477 23.13 -3.00 7.00
CA GLY A 477 22.91 -3.68 5.72
C GLY A 477 22.68 -5.18 5.90
N ILE A 478 21.78 -5.74 5.09
CA ILE A 478 21.35 -7.14 5.16
C ILE A 478 21.81 -7.94 3.94
N VAL A 479 21.98 -9.25 4.11
CA VAL A 479 22.22 -10.19 3.01
C VAL A 479 20.95 -11.01 2.83
N VAL A 480 20.25 -10.75 1.72
CA VAL A 480 19.05 -11.48 1.34
C VAL A 480 19.51 -12.78 0.69
N GLU A 481 19.16 -13.93 1.27
CA GLU A 481 19.29 -15.25 0.65
C GLU A 481 17.88 -15.71 0.24
N PRO A 482 17.42 -15.46 -1.00
CA PRO A 482 16.04 -15.76 -1.38
C PRO A 482 15.81 -17.28 -1.45
N ASP A 483 14.64 -17.74 -1.00
CA ASP A 483 14.27 -19.15 -1.14
C ASP A 483 13.97 -19.44 -2.61
N THR A 484 14.96 -20.01 -3.31
CA THR A 484 14.87 -20.42 -4.71
C THR A 484 13.73 -21.41 -5.03
N SER A 485 13.09 -22.03 -4.03
CA SER A 485 11.88 -22.84 -4.23
C SER A 485 10.59 -22.03 -4.35
N MET A 486 10.60 -20.76 -3.94
CA MET A 486 9.50 -19.80 -4.10
C MET A 486 9.66 -18.88 -5.33
N ILE A 487 10.77 -19.00 -6.06
CA ILE A 487 11.08 -18.18 -7.24
C ILE A 487 10.92 -19.01 -8.52
N PRO A 488 10.33 -18.47 -9.60
CA PRO A 488 10.25 -19.17 -10.89
C PRO A 488 11.63 -19.62 -11.41
N ALA A 489 11.72 -20.87 -11.84
CA ALA A 489 13.00 -21.48 -12.22
C ALA A 489 13.66 -20.75 -13.40
N GLY A 490 14.82 -20.15 -13.15
CA GLY A 490 15.57 -19.38 -14.15
C GLY A 490 15.17 -17.91 -14.27
N ALA A 491 14.32 -17.40 -13.38
CA ALA A 491 14.06 -15.95 -13.27
C ALA A 491 15.35 -15.18 -12.97
N THR A 492 15.48 -13.99 -13.57
CA THR A 492 16.47 -13.00 -13.17
C THR A 492 15.82 -11.99 -12.23
N LEU A 493 16.57 -11.50 -11.24
CA LEU A 493 16.06 -10.49 -10.32
C LEU A 493 16.29 -9.08 -10.88
N TRP A 494 15.23 -8.28 -10.91
CA TRP A 494 15.27 -6.84 -11.15
C TRP A 494 15.08 -6.12 -9.82
N ASP A 495 15.98 -5.20 -9.50
CA ASP A 495 15.82 -4.30 -8.35
C ASP A 495 15.11 -3.04 -8.84
N SER A 496 13.83 -2.90 -8.51
CA SER A 496 13.02 -1.74 -8.89
C SER A 496 13.47 -0.44 -8.19
N TYR A 497 14.08 -0.53 -7.00
CA TYR A 497 14.69 0.62 -6.32
C TYR A 497 15.92 1.12 -7.07
N ALA A 498 16.70 0.22 -7.68
CA ALA A 498 17.81 0.58 -8.54
C ALA A 498 17.39 0.89 -9.99
N SER A 499 16.15 0.54 -10.39
CA SER A 499 15.69 0.46 -11.78
C SER A 499 16.71 -0.26 -12.67
N ALA A 500 17.21 -1.40 -12.18
CA ALA A 500 18.30 -2.15 -12.80
C ALA A 500 18.27 -3.64 -12.44
N PRO A 501 18.98 -4.51 -13.19
CA PRO A 501 19.17 -5.90 -12.78
C PRO A 501 19.89 -5.97 -11.43
N ALA A 502 19.32 -6.74 -10.49
CA ALA A 502 19.86 -6.87 -9.14
C ALA A 502 21.29 -7.44 -9.17
N GLN A 503 22.15 -6.94 -8.27
CA GLN A 503 23.51 -7.46 -8.13
C GLN A 503 23.46 -8.73 -7.27
N VAL A 504 23.27 -9.86 -7.95
CA VAL A 504 23.22 -11.20 -7.34
C VAL A 504 24.64 -11.77 -7.20
N GLU A 505 25.00 -12.17 -5.99
CA GLU A 505 26.28 -12.79 -5.65
C GLU A 505 26.39 -14.23 -6.18
N ALA A 506 27.60 -14.79 -6.15
CA ALA A 506 27.88 -16.11 -6.71
C ALA A 506 27.15 -17.29 -6.02
N ASP A 507 26.61 -17.08 -4.82
CA ASP A 507 25.77 -18.02 -4.07
C ASP A 507 24.26 -17.81 -4.26
N GLY A 508 23.85 -16.77 -5.00
CA GLY A 508 22.46 -16.40 -5.21
C GLY A 508 21.92 -15.34 -4.25
N SER A 509 22.73 -14.85 -3.30
CA SER A 509 22.33 -13.79 -2.37
C SER A 509 22.32 -12.39 -3.02
N VAL A 510 21.61 -11.44 -2.41
CA VAL A 510 21.60 -10.01 -2.79
C VAL A 510 21.94 -9.19 -1.56
N VAL A 511 22.91 -8.27 -1.69
CA VAL A 511 23.33 -7.40 -0.58
C VAL A 511 22.58 -6.07 -0.64
N ILE A 512 21.85 -5.74 0.42
CA ILE A 512 21.24 -4.43 0.62
C ILE A 512 22.10 -3.66 1.61
N GLY A 513 22.69 -2.54 1.18
CA GLY A 513 23.48 -1.68 2.06
C GLY A 513 22.63 -1.00 3.15
N PRO A 514 23.26 -0.52 4.24
CA PRO A 514 22.58 0.33 5.21
C PRO A 514 22.16 1.63 4.52
N GLU A 515 20.94 2.10 4.77
CA GLU A 515 20.52 3.43 4.32
C GLU A 515 20.99 4.47 5.33
N ILE A 516 21.74 5.48 4.89
CA ILE A 516 22.26 6.57 5.72
C ILE A 516 21.71 7.90 5.22
N TYR A 517 20.97 8.64 6.06
CA TYR A 517 20.48 9.97 5.72
C TYR A 517 21.62 10.99 5.84
N GLU A 518 21.94 11.68 4.74
CA GLU A 518 23.20 12.42 4.57
C GLU A 518 23.31 13.65 5.47
N ALA A 519 22.19 14.27 5.86
CA ALA A 519 22.14 15.47 6.69
C ALA A 519 22.60 15.24 8.14
N THR A 520 22.31 14.07 8.71
CA THR A 520 22.61 13.72 10.12
C THR A 520 23.59 12.57 10.27
N GLY A 521 23.70 11.70 9.26
CA GLY A 521 24.37 10.41 9.37
C GLY A 521 23.54 9.34 10.11
N ASN A 522 22.24 9.58 10.32
CA ASN A 522 21.32 8.57 10.87
C ASN A 522 21.19 7.39 9.91
N ALA A 523 21.11 6.17 10.46
CA ALA A 523 20.90 4.96 9.70
C ALA A 523 19.43 4.50 9.84
N TYR A 524 18.84 4.01 8.74
CA TYR A 524 17.43 3.63 8.66
C TYR A 524 17.24 2.21 8.10
N PRO A 525 16.17 1.49 8.51
CA PRO A 525 15.84 0.18 7.95
C PRO A 525 15.33 0.32 6.51
N SER A 526 15.59 -0.68 5.68
CA SER A 526 15.34 -0.66 4.23
C SER A 526 14.19 -1.57 3.80
N GLY A 527 13.31 -1.05 2.94
CA GLY A 527 12.41 -1.83 2.10
C GLY A 527 12.98 -1.95 0.69
N ARG A 528 12.85 -3.11 0.05
CA ARG A 528 13.18 -3.32 -1.37
C ARG A 528 12.13 -4.23 -2.02
N VAL A 529 11.93 -4.04 -3.32
CA VAL A 529 11.01 -4.81 -4.16
C VAL A 529 11.81 -5.41 -5.32
N PHE A 530 11.94 -6.73 -5.33
CA PHE A 530 12.64 -7.47 -6.36
C PHE A 530 11.65 -8.17 -7.26
N LEU A 531 11.75 -7.92 -8.55
CA LEU A 531 10.85 -8.51 -9.54
C LEU A 531 11.52 -9.64 -10.30
N TYR A 532 10.72 -10.63 -10.67
CA TYR A 532 11.11 -11.68 -11.58
C TYR A 532 11.08 -11.13 -13.00
N ALA A 533 12.13 -10.40 -13.36
CA ALA A 533 12.39 -10.15 -14.76
C ALA A 533 12.51 -11.51 -15.46
N GLN A 534 11.53 -11.76 -16.33
CA GLN A 534 11.63 -12.79 -17.34
C GLN A 534 12.94 -12.52 -18.06
N GLY A 535 13.91 -13.43 -17.89
CA GLY A 535 15.17 -13.34 -18.61
C GLY A 535 14.88 -13.17 -20.11
N PRO A 536 15.71 -12.44 -20.86
CA PRO A 536 15.44 -12.17 -22.27
C PRO A 536 15.10 -13.48 -22.98
N ALA A 537 13.95 -13.49 -23.68
CA ALA A 537 13.39 -14.70 -24.29
C ALA A 537 14.51 -15.51 -24.95
N PRO A 538 14.65 -16.80 -24.59
CA PRO A 538 15.93 -17.50 -24.72
C PRO A 538 16.47 -17.39 -26.14
N ALA A 539 17.71 -16.92 -26.25
CA ALA A 539 18.28 -16.46 -27.51
C ALA A 539 18.09 -17.49 -28.62
N CYS A 540 17.32 -17.10 -29.64
CA CYS A 540 16.90 -17.99 -30.72
C CYS A 540 18.11 -18.47 -31.52
N ASP A 541 18.36 -19.79 -31.57
CA ASP A 541 19.29 -20.38 -32.52
C ASP A 541 18.81 -20.16 -33.97
N VAL A 542 17.49 -20.16 -34.16
CA VAL A 542 16.82 -19.89 -35.44
C VAL A 542 15.60 -19.00 -35.22
N THR A 543 15.59 -17.79 -35.77
CA THR A 543 14.38 -16.96 -35.86
C THR A 543 13.76 -17.06 -37.26
N LEU A 544 12.49 -17.42 -37.33
CA LEU A 544 11.68 -17.38 -38.54
C LEU A 544 10.70 -16.21 -38.45
N THR A 545 10.73 -15.35 -39.47
CA THR A 545 9.76 -14.27 -39.68
C THR A 545 9.09 -14.44 -41.04
N GLY A 546 7.89 -13.87 -41.21
CA GLY A 546 7.15 -13.98 -42.47
C GLY A 546 6.67 -15.42 -42.77
N THR A 547 6.53 -15.77 -44.06
CA THR A 547 5.85 -17.04 -44.45
C THR A 547 6.80 -18.24 -44.54
N HIS A 548 6.59 -19.23 -43.67
CA HIS A 548 7.16 -20.58 -43.82
C HIS A 548 6.20 -21.49 -44.61
N THR A 549 6.70 -22.22 -45.60
CA THR A 549 5.86 -23.07 -46.47
C THR A 549 5.97 -24.54 -46.09
N GLY A 550 4.83 -25.15 -45.73
CA GLY A 550 4.79 -26.52 -45.22
C GLY A 550 4.75 -26.57 -43.69
N GLY A 551 4.95 -27.76 -43.13
CA GLY A 551 5.10 -27.96 -41.70
C GLY A 551 6.54 -27.76 -41.25
N LEU A 552 6.71 -27.34 -40.01
CA LEU A 552 8.01 -27.09 -39.37
C LEU A 552 8.31 -28.20 -38.35
N VAL A 553 9.56 -28.67 -38.32
CA VAL A 553 10.06 -29.57 -37.27
C VAL A 553 11.23 -28.87 -36.59
N VAL A 554 11.16 -28.77 -35.26
CA VAL A 554 12.18 -28.20 -34.38
C VAL A 554 12.81 -29.35 -33.62
N SER A 555 13.95 -29.84 -34.12
CA SER A 555 14.60 -31.07 -33.64
C SER A 555 15.67 -30.84 -32.58
N GLU A 556 16.24 -29.63 -32.53
CA GLU A 556 17.27 -29.22 -31.56
C GLU A 556 17.25 -27.69 -31.40
N GLY A 557 17.88 -27.19 -30.33
CA GLY A 557 18.02 -25.76 -30.08
C GLY A 557 16.69 -25.05 -29.84
N ILE A 558 16.71 -23.73 -30.04
CA ILE A 558 15.60 -22.82 -29.75
C ILE A 558 15.17 -22.14 -31.04
N THR A 559 13.99 -22.53 -31.54
CA THR A 559 13.39 -21.88 -32.71
C THR A 559 12.37 -20.84 -32.27
N CYS A 560 12.47 -19.63 -32.82
CA CYS A 560 11.53 -18.55 -32.60
C CYS A 560 10.67 -18.30 -33.84
N LEU A 561 9.36 -18.20 -33.65
CA LEU A 561 8.40 -17.72 -34.64
C LEU A 561 7.98 -16.32 -34.24
N ASP A 562 8.41 -15.32 -35.00
CA ASP A 562 8.13 -13.90 -34.72
C ASP A 562 7.37 -13.28 -35.91
N GLY A 563 6.10 -12.93 -35.69
CA GLY A 563 5.19 -12.49 -36.76
C GLY A 563 5.09 -13.47 -37.94
N ALA A 564 5.28 -14.78 -37.68
CA ALA A 564 5.50 -15.78 -38.72
C ALA A 564 4.22 -16.51 -39.12
N ALA A 565 4.10 -16.90 -40.39
CA ALA A 565 2.98 -17.64 -40.94
C ALA A 565 3.42 -19.02 -41.45
N VAL A 566 3.29 -20.05 -40.61
CA VAL A 566 3.61 -21.45 -40.95
C VAL A 566 2.42 -22.08 -41.68
N LYS A 567 2.61 -22.44 -42.96
CA LYS A 567 1.59 -23.08 -43.81
C LYS A 567 1.50 -24.60 -43.59
N GLY A 568 1.49 -25.02 -42.33
CA GLY A 568 1.46 -26.41 -41.88
C GLY A 568 1.45 -26.49 -40.36
N GLY A 569 1.60 -27.69 -39.81
CA GLY A 569 1.77 -27.87 -38.37
C GLY A 569 3.21 -27.63 -37.90
N VAL A 570 3.40 -27.47 -36.60
CA VAL A 570 4.72 -27.38 -35.96
C VAL A 570 4.90 -28.58 -35.05
N THR A 571 6.05 -29.25 -35.14
CA THR A 571 6.47 -30.34 -34.25
C THR A 571 7.73 -29.94 -33.51
N VAL A 572 7.74 -30.01 -32.19
CA VAL A 572 8.91 -29.81 -31.32
C VAL A 572 9.31 -31.15 -30.74
N GLU A 573 10.53 -31.59 -31.04
CA GLU A 573 11.07 -32.88 -30.61
C GLU A 573 11.74 -32.79 -29.24
N ALA A 574 12.21 -33.93 -28.73
CA ALA A 574 12.71 -34.01 -27.36
C ALA A 574 14.02 -33.21 -27.16
N GLY A 575 14.07 -32.39 -26.12
CA GLY A 575 15.20 -31.52 -25.80
C GLY A 575 15.28 -30.22 -26.62
N ALA A 576 14.38 -29.98 -27.57
CA ALA A 576 14.30 -28.73 -28.32
C ALA A 576 13.25 -27.77 -27.71
N SER A 577 13.35 -26.48 -28.04
CA SER A 577 12.42 -25.44 -27.57
C SER A 577 11.82 -24.62 -28.71
N LEU A 578 10.60 -24.13 -28.48
CA LEU A 578 9.88 -23.23 -29.38
C LEU A 578 9.39 -22.01 -28.61
N VAL A 579 9.68 -20.83 -29.14
CA VAL A 579 9.04 -19.56 -28.77
C VAL A 579 8.20 -19.10 -29.96
N ALA A 580 6.93 -18.76 -29.78
CA ALA A 580 6.07 -18.31 -30.88
C ALA A 580 5.22 -17.11 -30.47
N THR A 581 5.50 -15.96 -31.06
CA THR A 581 4.88 -14.67 -30.73
C THR A 581 4.15 -14.11 -31.94
N ALA A 582 2.92 -13.62 -31.74
CA ALA A 582 2.11 -12.91 -32.75
C ALA A 582 2.02 -13.64 -34.12
N SER A 583 2.01 -14.98 -34.10
CA SER A 583 2.23 -15.82 -35.28
C SER A 583 0.95 -16.54 -35.74
N THR A 584 1.02 -17.25 -36.86
CA THR A 584 -0.06 -18.11 -37.37
C THR A 584 0.47 -19.49 -37.76
N ILE A 585 -0.02 -20.53 -37.10
CA ILE A 585 0.23 -21.93 -37.43
C ILE A 585 -1.03 -22.50 -38.09
N ARG A 586 -0.95 -22.85 -39.38
CA ARG A 586 -2.14 -23.34 -40.13
C ARG A 586 -2.46 -24.82 -39.92
N GLY A 587 -1.58 -25.57 -39.27
CA GLY A 587 -1.85 -26.92 -38.76
C GLY A 587 -1.97 -26.93 -37.24
N GLY A 588 -1.72 -28.09 -36.63
CA GLY A 588 -1.60 -28.21 -35.17
C GLY A 588 -0.18 -27.96 -34.66
N LEU A 589 -0.04 -27.83 -33.34
CA LEU A 589 1.23 -27.79 -32.62
C LEU A 589 1.39 -29.09 -31.83
N THR A 590 2.50 -29.80 -32.00
CA THR A 590 2.83 -31.00 -31.22
C THR A 590 4.20 -30.83 -30.56
N ALA A 591 4.29 -31.01 -29.25
CA ALA A 591 5.55 -31.04 -28.51
C ALA A 591 5.61 -32.33 -27.68
N SER A 592 6.76 -33.03 -27.71
CA SER A 592 6.94 -34.27 -26.97
C SER A 592 8.36 -34.39 -26.41
N GLY A 593 8.52 -34.27 -25.10
CA GLY A 593 9.84 -34.28 -24.47
C GLY A 593 10.63 -32.98 -24.62
N ALA A 594 9.97 -31.90 -25.03
CA ALA A 594 10.60 -30.60 -25.31
C ALA A 594 11.33 -30.05 -24.07
N ALA A 595 12.33 -29.20 -24.29
CA ALA A 595 13.03 -28.51 -23.21
C ALA A 595 12.16 -27.40 -22.61
N SER A 596 11.54 -26.56 -23.44
CA SER A 596 10.54 -25.56 -23.03
C SER A 596 9.63 -25.17 -24.20
N LEU A 597 8.49 -24.54 -23.90
CA LEU A 597 7.54 -24.09 -24.91
C LEU A 597 6.84 -22.81 -24.47
N THR A 598 6.98 -21.72 -25.23
CA THR A 598 6.29 -20.44 -24.99
C THR A 598 5.54 -20.03 -26.25
N VAL A 599 4.23 -19.83 -26.16
CA VAL A 599 3.38 -19.48 -27.30
C VAL A 599 2.42 -18.37 -26.88
N THR A 600 2.58 -17.19 -27.48
CA THR A 600 1.88 -15.96 -27.08
C THR A 600 1.20 -15.29 -28.27
N GLY A 601 -0.06 -14.90 -28.12
CA GLY A 601 -0.81 -14.13 -29.12
C GLY A 601 -0.90 -14.79 -30.50
N THR A 602 -0.84 -16.12 -30.57
CA THR A 602 -0.68 -16.88 -31.81
C THR A 602 -1.98 -17.57 -32.23
N GLU A 603 -2.29 -17.56 -33.53
CA GLU A 603 -3.42 -18.31 -34.10
C GLU A 603 -2.99 -19.72 -34.53
N ILE A 604 -3.55 -20.75 -33.89
CA ILE A 604 -3.31 -22.17 -34.21
C ILE A 604 -4.59 -22.76 -34.80
N LYS A 605 -4.60 -22.98 -36.12
CA LYS A 605 -5.77 -23.51 -36.87
C LYS A 605 -5.91 -25.05 -36.81
N GLY A 606 -5.40 -25.65 -35.75
CA GLY A 606 -5.37 -27.10 -35.53
C GLY A 606 -5.35 -27.46 -34.05
N GLY A 607 -5.20 -28.74 -33.75
CA GLY A 607 -5.10 -29.20 -32.35
C GLY A 607 -3.72 -28.93 -31.74
N VAL A 608 -3.67 -28.79 -30.43
CA VAL A 608 -2.43 -28.66 -29.65
C VAL A 608 -2.23 -29.92 -28.82
N LYS A 609 -1.05 -30.53 -28.90
CA LYS A 609 -0.68 -31.69 -28.07
C LYS A 609 0.69 -31.48 -27.46
N ILE A 610 0.78 -31.31 -26.15
CA ILE A 610 2.03 -31.08 -25.43
C ILE A 610 2.19 -32.15 -24.36
N THR A 611 3.25 -32.96 -24.48
CA THR A 611 3.47 -34.08 -23.55
C THR A 611 4.91 -34.16 -23.07
N THR A 612 5.09 -34.47 -21.79
CA THR A 612 6.39 -34.79 -21.17
C THR A 612 7.48 -33.73 -21.36
N THR A 613 7.12 -32.45 -21.49
CA THR A 613 8.07 -31.32 -21.50
C THR A 613 8.77 -31.23 -20.14
N ALA A 614 10.09 -31.04 -20.17
CA ALA A 614 10.94 -31.04 -18.98
C ALA A 614 10.93 -29.68 -18.25
N GLY A 615 10.98 -28.58 -19.00
CA GLY A 615 10.86 -27.21 -18.50
C GLY A 615 9.46 -26.60 -18.73
N PRO A 616 9.32 -25.28 -18.62
CA PRO A 616 8.03 -24.61 -18.59
C PRO A 616 7.28 -24.69 -19.92
N VAL A 617 5.95 -24.75 -19.81
CA VAL A 617 5.00 -24.66 -20.92
C VAL A 617 4.08 -23.46 -20.67
N ALA A 618 4.12 -22.44 -21.53
CA ALA A 618 3.22 -21.30 -21.49
C ALA A 618 2.44 -21.18 -22.82
N LEU A 619 1.12 -21.12 -22.73
CA LEU A 619 0.23 -20.67 -23.81
C LEU A 619 -0.57 -19.48 -23.28
N THR A 620 -0.29 -18.28 -23.79
CA THR A 620 -0.93 -17.03 -23.34
C THR A 620 -1.62 -16.30 -24.49
N GLY A 621 -2.90 -15.94 -24.33
CA GLY A 621 -3.65 -15.11 -25.29
C GLY A 621 -3.82 -15.72 -26.69
N ASN A 622 -3.79 -17.04 -26.83
CA ASN A 622 -3.84 -17.69 -28.15
C ASN A 622 -5.27 -17.97 -28.64
N THR A 623 -5.43 -18.06 -29.97
CA THR A 623 -6.65 -18.59 -30.58
C THR A 623 -6.38 -19.99 -31.13
N ILE A 624 -6.96 -21.02 -30.51
CA ILE A 624 -6.74 -22.43 -30.87
C ILE A 624 -8.05 -23.02 -31.38
N THR A 625 -8.11 -23.36 -32.67
CA THR A 625 -9.36 -23.86 -33.28
C THR A 625 -9.60 -25.35 -33.07
N GLY A 626 -8.56 -26.12 -32.72
CA GLY A 626 -8.64 -27.56 -32.49
C GLY A 626 -8.76 -27.94 -31.02
N ALA A 627 -8.74 -29.25 -30.73
CA ALA A 627 -8.66 -29.77 -29.37
C ALA A 627 -7.25 -29.58 -28.80
N THR A 628 -7.17 -29.24 -27.51
CA THR A 628 -5.94 -29.03 -26.76
C THR A 628 -5.77 -30.14 -25.72
N ARG A 629 -4.63 -30.83 -25.75
CA ARG A 629 -4.27 -31.85 -24.76
C ARG A 629 -2.87 -31.59 -24.21
N ILE A 630 -2.77 -31.44 -22.89
CA ILE A 630 -1.51 -31.15 -22.19
C ILE A 630 -1.34 -32.18 -21.06
N SER A 631 -0.36 -33.07 -21.17
CA SER A 631 -0.17 -34.10 -20.15
C SER A 631 1.28 -34.39 -19.76
N ASP A 632 1.46 -34.76 -18.50
CA ASP A 632 2.70 -35.34 -17.98
C ASP A 632 3.92 -34.38 -18.04
N ASN A 633 3.70 -33.06 -18.08
CA ASN A 633 4.74 -32.03 -18.10
C ASN A 633 5.18 -31.66 -16.68
N ALA A 634 6.48 -31.40 -16.46
CA ALA A 634 7.08 -31.31 -15.12
C ALA A 634 7.67 -29.94 -14.74
N GLY A 635 7.77 -29.00 -15.68
CA GLY A 635 8.33 -27.65 -15.43
C GLY A 635 7.27 -26.57 -15.20
N GLY A 636 6.05 -26.93 -14.83
CA GLY A 636 4.90 -26.01 -14.77
C GLY A 636 4.20 -25.81 -16.12
N VAL A 637 2.91 -25.49 -16.05
CA VAL A 637 2.04 -25.25 -17.21
C VAL A 637 1.19 -24.01 -16.94
N VAL A 638 1.33 -22.99 -17.76
CA VAL A 638 0.46 -21.80 -17.78
C VAL A 638 -0.41 -21.86 -19.02
N LEU A 639 -1.73 -21.76 -18.82
CA LEU A 639 -2.76 -21.68 -19.83
C LEU A 639 -3.57 -20.41 -19.54
N SER A 640 -3.16 -19.28 -20.08
CA SER A 640 -3.70 -17.96 -19.74
C SER A 640 -4.40 -17.29 -20.93
N GLY A 641 -5.59 -16.73 -20.74
CA GLY A 641 -6.31 -15.91 -21.73
C GLY A 641 -6.62 -16.57 -23.07
N ASN A 642 -6.54 -17.91 -23.20
CA ASN A 642 -6.67 -18.58 -24.49
C ASN A 642 -8.14 -18.74 -24.90
N THR A 643 -8.46 -18.50 -26.17
CA THR A 643 -9.72 -18.92 -26.79
C THR A 643 -9.56 -20.27 -27.46
N ILE A 644 -10.17 -21.32 -26.90
CA ILE A 644 -10.06 -22.71 -27.37
C ILE A 644 -11.40 -23.19 -27.91
N SER A 645 -11.49 -23.39 -29.23
CA SER A 645 -12.72 -23.84 -29.87
C SER A 645 -12.98 -25.35 -29.73
N GLY A 646 -11.93 -26.15 -29.49
CA GLY A 646 -12.04 -27.58 -29.21
C GLY A 646 -12.20 -27.92 -27.73
N SER A 647 -12.10 -29.21 -27.40
CA SER A 647 -12.03 -29.67 -26.00
C SER A 647 -10.65 -29.40 -25.39
N LEU A 648 -10.61 -29.10 -24.09
CA LEU A 648 -9.37 -28.98 -23.32
C LEU A 648 -9.19 -30.21 -22.39
N GLN A 649 -8.02 -30.84 -22.40
CA GLN A 649 -7.76 -32.03 -21.58
C GLN A 649 -6.38 -31.95 -20.93
N CYS A 650 -6.36 -31.98 -19.59
CA CYS A 650 -5.11 -31.91 -18.83
C CYS A 650 -4.99 -33.05 -17.81
N SER A 651 -3.84 -33.71 -17.76
CA SER A 651 -3.62 -34.84 -16.85
C SER A 651 -2.14 -35.04 -16.52
N GLY A 652 -1.81 -35.26 -15.25
CA GLY A 652 -0.45 -35.63 -14.84
C GLY A 652 0.60 -34.51 -14.92
N ASN A 653 0.20 -33.27 -15.21
CA ASN A 653 1.11 -32.13 -15.13
C ASN A 653 1.45 -31.82 -13.67
N LEU A 654 2.70 -31.41 -13.41
CA LEU A 654 3.17 -31.03 -12.09
C LEU A 654 3.96 -29.71 -12.16
N PRO A 655 3.55 -28.63 -11.46
CA PRO A 655 2.22 -28.43 -10.85
C PRO A 655 1.05 -28.60 -11.83
N ALA A 656 -0.18 -28.63 -11.30
CA ALA A 656 -1.37 -28.56 -12.14
C ALA A 656 -1.40 -27.23 -12.93
N PRO A 657 -2.02 -27.18 -14.13
CA PRO A 657 -2.02 -25.96 -14.92
C PRO A 657 -2.75 -24.81 -14.23
N SER A 658 -2.17 -23.62 -14.27
CA SER A 658 -2.79 -22.35 -13.85
C SER A 658 -3.16 -21.48 -15.05
N ASP A 659 -4.01 -20.49 -14.82
CA ASP A 659 -4.38 -19.44 -15.79
C ASP A 659 -3.78 -18.06 -15.47
N GLY A 660 -3.23 -17.86 -14.27
CA GLY A 660 -2.51 -16.62 -13.90
C GLY A 660 -3.43 -15.40 -13.95
N GLY A 661 -4.59 -15.49 -13.29
CA GLY A 661 -5.65 -14.48 -13.30
C GLY A 661 -6.53 -14.48 -14.56
N ASP A 662 -5.94 -14.72 -15.72
CA ASP A 662 -6.60 -14.58 -17.03
C ASP A 662 -7.28 -15.88 -17.50
N ALA A 663 -8.56 -16.03 -17.19
CA ALA A 663 -9.33 -17.24 -17.47
C ALA A 663 -9.39 -17.64 -18.97
N ASN A 664 -9.26 -18.94 -19.26
CA ASN A 664 -9.41 -19.47 -20.62
C ASN A 664 -10.89 -19.51 -21.06
N ARG A 665 -11.14 -19.19 -22.34
CA ARG A 665 -12.47 -19.33 -22.96
C ARG A 665 -12.53 -20.61 -23.80
N VAL A 666 -12.98 -21.71 -23.19
CA VAL A 666 -13.15 -23.01 -23.85
C VAL A 666 -14.60 -23.18 -24.35
N THR A 667 -14.79 -23.53 -25.63
CA THR A 667 -16.15 -23.83 -26.16
C THR A 667 -16.45 -25.33 -26.29
N GLY A 668 -15.42 -26.18 -26.22
CA GLY A 668 -15.59 -27.62 -26.03
C GLY A 668 -15.65 -28.01 -24.55
N ALA A 669 -15.72 -29.30 -24.26
CA ALA A 669 -15.63 -29.77 -22.87
C ALA A 669 -14.19 -29.68 -22.34
N ALA A 670 -14.03 -29.19 -21.12
CA ALA A 670 -12.77 -29.24 -20.37
C ALA A 670 -12.73 -30.43 -19.40
N HIS A 671 -11.56 -31.04 -19.22
CA HIS A 671 -11.40 -32.29 -18.47
C HIS A 671 -10.08 -32.40 -17.69
N GLY A 672 -10.14 -33.14 -16.59
CA GLY A 672 -8.98 -33.48 -15.75
C GLY A 672 -8.53 -32.29 -14.91
N GLN A 673 -7.23 -31.99 -14.89
CA GLN A 673 -6.68 -30.86 -14.14
C GLN A 673 -7.21 -29.49 -14.64
N CYS A 674 -7.67 -29.43 -15.89
CA CYS A 674 -8.26 -28.23 -16.50
C CYS A 674 -9.80 -28.28 -16.48
N GLY A 675 -10.42 -29.11 -15.63
CA GLY A 675 -11.87 -29.30 -15.59
C GLY A 675 -12.66 -28.17 -14.90
N GLY A 676 -11.98 -27.11 -14.43
CA GLY A 676 -12.58 -25.92 -13.82
C GLY A 676 -12.85 -24.77 -14.81
N TRP A 677 -12.50 -24.95 -16.09
CA TRP A 677 -12.64 -23.95 -17.17
C TRP A 677 -13.68 -24.37 -18.22
#